data_AF-A0A8H6U3J1-F1
#
_entry.id   AF-A0A8H6U3J1-F1
#
_cell.length_a   1.000
_cell.length_b   1.000
_cell.length_c   1.000
_cell.angle_alpha   90.00
_cell.angle_beta   90.00
_cell.angle_gamma   90.00
#
_symmetry.space_group_name_H-M   'P 1'
#
loop_
_entity.id
_entity.type
_entity.pdbx_description
1 polymer ?
#
loop_
_entity_poly.entity_id
_entity_poly.type
_entity_poly.pdbx_seq_one_letter_code
_entity_poly.pdbx_strand_id
1 'polypeptide(L)'
;MFCARAALKRALSRAYSSCSTPRKGDRVVVGMSGGIDSSVTAKLLAAQDYDLSAVFMRNWDTQDEYGNSDAGCEWKRDWEDVQRVCKAYGIPCEMIDLSKEYWTRVFEPALQDWEYGVTPNPDVWCNREIKFGALLSHLPTGKDGKPPWLATGHYARKDWHNGRPRLLRSSDPKKDQTYYLSSIPEAGLAQAIFPLGDLTKNQVREIAEDRQMPRSVLERSESMGLCFIGEKKRTDFQKFISSYFRPFPGPIVLFSTGQTLGRHKGLWTFTIGQNVRLAGQPERLFVICKDIENNTIVVGPAHEPALNIYAVVVNAFSWIWRDAPPSGLASGVRLFAQIRHMMSGVPCTASATRDDPNLIRITFDEPLRGVAPGQVAALWDGDWYRLGAKPTTPMNIWRAIRRLLPSQGHKDEYELLPETSNGHHDPHSRPRRKRTYASYLRWFTLRRLAVLVAAVPFLVLFGILLSGVPPTYSDIRAFERGFPQHNTSIPASVDPPSYLRFPGHLWGHGLNNVLQEAIVMGYVAHRANRVYVFEDYTWSHLPFPYTIYDFALRATRIPLNAFIVGPLAGGPLPAPDDRAVQKRAISAAFYEQVCPRSAVHTVSATGAPTEAEGSALVDWWVKKLSDVSGARCVEVDSSEQPVFDRFLFGSPRVLSLLPGLNASPILGAFAWSPLVHSAVARNFPVLRPTNPAALYPPVRNLALSEDADTAHVLAGLVAVHLRRGDYKRHCPRLAQWGAGYMGVNTHPALPDRFEIPSSGPANASTPALTPKEIEAHYLEHCLPDPQQLARRLHGVRADHARRHPGSEPLARVYILTNAWGWFVNSVRSELVADGWSEVWASGDITLDAAQAGVGMAVDMRIAESADVFLGNGFSSLTSNIVMLRMARGLEPESNRFL
;
A
#
# COMPACT_ATOMS: atom_id res chain seq x y z
N MET A 1 53.33 -14.48 9.91
CA MET A 1 52.48 -15.08 10.98
C MET A 1 52.51 -14.33 12.32
N PHE A 2 53.65 -14.19 13.01
CA PHE A 2 53.68 -13.68 14.40
C PHE A 2 52.98 -12.32 14.60
N CYS A 3 53.25 -11.33 13.74
CA CYS A 3 52.58 -10.03 13.79
C CYS A 3 51.06 -10.10 13.54
N ALA A 4 50.59 -11.01 12.68
CA ALA A 4 49.15 -11.22 12.44
C ALA A 4 48.46 -11.87 13.66
N ARG A 5 49.10 -12.86 14.31
CA ARG A 5 48.63 -13.40 15.60
C ARG A 5 48.64 -12.35 16.71
N ALA A 6 49.61 -11.44 16.72
CA ALA A 6 49.68 -10.34 17.68
C ALA A 6 48.64 -9.23 17.40
N ALA A 7 48.37 -8.91 16.14
CA ALA A 7 47.32 -7.98 15.74
C ALA A 7 45.92 -8.53 16.06
N LEU A 8 45.65 -9.80 15.71
CA LEU A 8 44.39 -10.47 16.04
C LEU A 8 44.22 -10.62 17.55
N LYS A 9 45.27 -10.99 18.31
CA LYS A 9 45.22 -10.93 19.78
C LYS A 9 44.93 -9.52 20.29
N ARG A 10 45.55 -8.46 19.74
CA ARG A 10 45.27 -7.07 20.15
C ARG A 10 43.84 -6.64 19.83
N ALA A 11 43.27 -7.04 18.70
CA ALA A 11 41.85 -6.79 18.38
C ALA A 11 40.92 -7.54 19.36
N LEU A 12 41.24 -8.80 19.69
CA LEU A 12 40.48 -9.61 20.65
C LEU A 12 40.75 -9.28 22.13
N SER A 13 41.81 -8.53 22.46
CA SER A 13 42.23 -8.24 23.85
C SER A 13 42.34 -6.75 24.20
N ARG A 14 41.96 -5.83 23.30
CA ARG A 14 41.75 -4.41 23.64
C ARG A 14 40.33 -4.11 24.08
N ALA A 15 39.38 -4.96 23.70
CA ALA A 15 38.14 -5.11 24.42
C ALA A 15 38.34 -6.00 25.66
N TYR A 16 37.32 -6.00 26.52
CA TYR A 16 37.04 -6.96 27.60
C TYR A 16 37.47 -6.63 29.03
N SER A 17 36.55 -5.95 29.73
CA SER A 17 35.94 -6.56 30.91
C SER A 17 35.19 -7.86 30.53
N SER A 18 35.09 -8.81 31.44
CA SER A 18 35.05 -10.28 31.20
C SER A 18 33.76 -10.90 30.62
N CYS A 19 32.95 -10.18 29.83
CA CYS A 19 31.57 -10.59 29.53
C CYS A 19 31.19 -10.77 28.04
N SER A 20 31.99 -10.31 27.06
CA SER A 20 31.42 -9.97 25.73
C SER A 20 32.24 -10.35 24.47
N THR A 21 33.12 -11.33 24.57
CA THR A 21 33.82 -12.01 23.45
C THR A 21 33.14 -13.36 23.15
N PRO A 22 33.24 -13.90 21.92
CA PRO A 22 33.15 -15.34 21.73
C PRO A 22 34.22 -16.04 22.60
N ARG A 23 33.78 -17.00 23.41
CA ARG A 23 34.65 -17.80 24.29
C ARG A 23 35.08 -19.08 23.58
N LYS A 24 36.04 -19.80 24.16
CA LYS A 24 36.44 -21.12 23.64
C LYS A 24 35.22 -22.05 23.53
N GLY A 25 34.98 -22.60 22.35
CA GLY A 25 33.85 -23.48 22.04
C GLY A 25 32.49 -22.77 21.86
N ASP A 26 32.40 -21.44 21.93
CA ASP A 26 31.19 -20.73 21.47
C ASP A 26 31.03 -20.92 19.95
N ARG A 27 29.78 -20.94 19.47
CA ARG A 27 29.45 -21.14 18.05
C ARG A 27 29.64 -19.85 17.25
N VAL A 28 30.44 -19.91 16.19
CA VAL A 28 30.78 -18.78 15.32
C VAL A 28 30.49 -19.15 13.87
N VAL A 29 29.63 -18.37 13.21
CA VAL A 29 29.31 -18.54 11.79
C VAL A 29 29.97 -17.43 10.99
N VAL A 30 30.70 -17.76 9.93
CA VAL A 30 31.32 -16.79 9.02
C VAL A 30 30.43 -16.58 7.80
N GLY A 31 29.91 -15.36 7.64
CA GLY A 31 29.25 -14.95 6.40
C GLY A 31 30.29 -14.77 5.29
N MET A 32 30.31 -15.69 4.33
CA MET A 32 31.28 -15.73 3.23
C MET A 32 30.66 -15.39 1.88
N SER A 33 31.47 -14.81 0.99
CA SER A 33 31.01 -14.26 -0.31
C SER A 33 31.96 -14.56 -1.48
N GLY A 34 32.78 -15.62 -1.37
CA GLY A 34 33.87 -15.92 -2.32
C GLY A 34 35.02 -14.89 -2.35
N GLY A 35 34.87 -13.76 -1.66
CA GLY A 35 35.83 -12.66 -1.65
C GLY A 35 36.98 -12.86 -0.65
N ILE A 36 38.14 -12.29 -0.99
CA ILE A 36 39.38 -12.30 -0.19
C ILE A 36 39.16 -11.90 1.28
N ASP A 37 38.35 -10.86 1.53
CA ASP A 37 38.11 -10.33 2.87
C ASP A 37 37.36 -11.34 3.76
N SER A 38 36.31 -11.98 3.23
CA SER A 38 35.61 -13.05 3.93
C SER A 38 36.45 -14.32 4.13
N SER A 39 37.38 -14.58 3.20
CA SER A 39 38.28 -15.74 3.25
C SER A 39 39.41 -15.56 4.27
N VAL A 40 39.95 -14.35 4.40
CA VAL A 40 40.88 -13.97 5.47
C VAL A 40 40.17 -13.95 6.83
N THR A 41 38.92 -13.47 6.90
CA THR A 41 38.10 -13.57 8.12
C THR A 41 37.92 -15.03 8.57
N ALA A 42 37.58 -15.94 7.66
CA ALA A 42 37.46 -17.37 7.95
C ALA A 42 38.78 -17.96 8.46
N LYS A 43 39.89 -17.68 7.77
CA LYS A 43 41.25 -18.11 8.16
C LYS A 43 41.66 -17.62 9.55
N LEU A 44 41.41 -16.35 9.89
CA LEU A 44 41.77 -15.76 11.18
C LEU A 44 41.01 -16.42 12.34
N LEU A 45 39.76 -16.83 12.09
CA LEU A 45 38.90 -17.52 13.06
C LEU A 45 39.19 -19.03 13.16
N ALA A 46 39.55 -19.70 12.06
CA ALA A 46 39.99 -21.10 12.06
C ALA A 46 41.32 -21.31 12.83
N ALA A 47 42.06 -20.23 13.08
CA ALA A 47 43.22 -20.23 13.97
C ALA A 47 42.87 -20.05 15.46
N GLN A 48 41.58 -20.01 15.82
CA GLN A 48 41.04 -19.96 17.19
C GLN A 48 40.28 -21.26 17.54
N ASP A 49 39.91 -21.39 18.81
CA ASP A 49 39.27 -22.58 19.39
C ASP A 49 37.75 -22.36 19.53
N TYR A 50 37.04 -22.35 18.39
CA TYR A 50 35.59 -22.06 18.30
C TYR A 50 34.85 -23.19 17.57
N ASP A 51 33.54 -23.34 17.81
CA ASP A 51 32.65 -24.17 16.98
C ASP A 51 32.32 -23.37 15.70
N LEU A 52 33.24 -23.43 14.73
CA LEU A 52 33.28 -22.57 13.55
C LEU A 52 32.58 -23.22 12.35
N SER A 53 31.63 -22.51 11.73
CA SER A 53 31.09 -22.84 10.40
C SER A 53 31.09 -21.63 9.47
N ALA A 54 30.79 -21.86 8.19
CA ALA A 54 30.64 -20.81 7.18
C ALA A 54 29.28 -20.90 6.46
N VAL A 55 28.70 -19.75 6.14
CA VAL A 55 27.49 -19.65 5.33
C VAL A 55 27.75 -18.77 4.11
N PHE A 56 27.44 -19.30 2.93
CA PHE A 56 27.26 -18.51 1.71
C PHE A 56 25.78 -18.13 1.56
N MET A 57 25.51 -16.85 1.28
CA MET A 57 24.15 -16.34 1.08
C MET A 57 23.84 -16.22 -0.42
N ARG A 58 22.85 -16.97 -0.91
CA ARG A 58 22.26 -16.78 -2.23
C ARG A 58 21.10 -15.78 -2.12
N ASN A 59 21.40 -14.50 -2.37
CA ASN A 59 20.44 -13.39 -2.23
C ASN A 59 19.87 -12.90 -3.57
N TRP A 60 20.28 -13.50 -4.68
CA TRP A 60 19.89 -13.12 -6.04
C TRP A 60 20.06 -14.34 -6.94
N ASP A 61 19.09 -14.63 -7.81
CA ASP A 61 19.30 -15.60 -8.89
C ASP A 61 19.35 -14.89 -10.25
N THR A 62 20.39 -15.19 -11.01
CA THR A 62 20.60 -14.66 -12.36
C THR A 62 19.68 -15.30 -13.40
N GLN A 63 19.00 -16.42 -13.06
CA GLN A 63 17.96 -16.99 -13.91
C GLN A 63 16.73 -16.06 -14.02
N ASP A 64 16.40 -15.32 -12.97
CA ASP A 64 15.28 -14.36 -12.95
C ASP A 64 15.55 -13.11 -13.82
N GLU A 65 16.82 -12.76 -14.07
CA GLU A 65 17.19 -11.66 -14.98
C GLU A 65 17.08 -12.04 -16.47
N TYR A 66 17.28 -13.32 -16.82
CA TYR A 66 17.62 -13.73 -18.19
C TYR A 66 16.84 -14.93 -18.78
N GLY A 67 15.90 -15.54 -18.05
CA GLY A 67 14.89 -16.45 -18.59
C GLY A 67 15.43 -17.63 -19.40
N ASN A 68 15.99 -18.63 -18.71
CA ASN A 68 16.54 -19.87 -19.31
C ASN A 68 17.66 -19.65 -20.35
N SER A 69 18.70 -18.89 -19.96
CA SER A 69 20.01 -18.94 -20.63
C SER A 69 21.13 -19.17 -19.61
N ASP A 70 22.16 -19.93 -19.97
CA ASP A 70 23.33 -20.22 -19.11
C ASP A 70 24.26 -18.99 -18.91
N ALA A 71 23.87 -17.83 -19.43
CA ALA A 71 24.64 -16.59 -19.46
C ALA A 71 24.68 -15.84 -18.11
N GLY A 72 24.85 -16.56 -17.00
CA GLY A 72 24.96 -15.96 -15.66
C GLY A 72 24.97 -17.01 -14.55
N CYS A 73 26.16 -17.33 -14.04
CA CYS A 73 26.35 -18.25 -12.90
C CYS A 73 27.46 -17.75 -11.95
N GLU A 74 27.54 -16.43 -11.75
CA GLU A 74 28.55 -15.81 -10.88
C GLU A 74 28.44 -16.33 -9.45
N TRP A 75 27.22 -16.42 -8.89
CA TRP A 75 26.99 -16.97 -7.55
C TRP A 75 27.47 -18.42 -7.39
N LYS A 76 27.49 -19.23 -8.46
CA LYS A 76 28.02 -20.61 -8.42
C LYS A 76 29.54 -20.61 -8.27
N ARG A 77 30.25 -19.73 -8.99
CA ARG A 77 31.71 -19.56 -8.86
C ARG A 77 32.09 -19.06 -7.47
N ASP A 78 31.30 -18.14 -6.93
CA ASP A 78 31.49 -17.61 -5.58
C ASP A 78 31.27 -18.68 -4.51
N TRP A 79 30.24 -19.52 -4.68
CA TRP A 79 30.00 -20.68 -3.82
C TRP A 79 31.13 -21.71 -3.92
N GLU A 80 31.61 -22.05 -5.13
CA GLU A 80 32.78 -22.91 -5.30
C GLU A 80 34.03 -22.34 -4.62
N ASP A 81 34.26 -21.02 -4.68
CA ASP A 81 35.39 -20.38 -3.99
C ASP A 81 35.24 -20.47 -2.47
N VAL A 82 34.03 -20.29 -1.92
CA VAL A 82 33.75 -20.56 -0.50
C VAL A 82 34.05 -22.02 -0.16
N GLN A 83 33.56 -22.98 -0.94
CA GLN A 83 33.85 -24.41 -0.74
C GLN A 83 35.35 -24.72 -0.81
N ARG A 84 36.09 -24.12 -1.75
CA ARG A 84 37.55 -24.26 -1.87
C ARG A 84 38.28 -23.71 -0.63
N VAL A 85 37.90 -22.53 -0.13
CA VAL A 85 38.48 -21.92 1.08
C VAL A 85 38.13 -22.74 2.33
N CYS A 86 36.87 -23.12 2.50
CA CYS A 86 36.41 -23.88 3.65
C CYS A 86 37.05 -25.27 3.71
N LYS A 87 37.20 -25.96 2.58
CA LYS A 87 37.97 -27.21 2.49
C LYS A 87 39.44 -27.04 2.84
N ALA A 88 40.07 -25.93 2.45
CA ALA A 88 41.49 -25.67 2.74
C ALA A 88 41.77 -25.42 4.23
N TYR A 89 40.83 -24.80 4.95
CA TYR A 89 40.96 -24.48 6.39
C TYR A 89 40.15 -25.41 7.32
N GLY A 90 39.55 -26.49 6.79
CA GLY A 90 38.82 -27.49 7.59
C GLY A 90 37.47 -27.03 8.15
N ILE A 91 36.84 -26.02 7.54
CA ILE A 91 35.60 -25.38 8.02
C ILE A 91 34.39 -26.05 7.34
N PRO A 92 33.34 -26.47 8.08
CA PRO A 92 32.07 -26.88 7.49
C PRO A 92 31.33 -25.67 6.89
N CYS A 93 30.87 -25.79 5.64
CA CYS A 93 30.19 -24.70 4.93
C CYS A 93 28.84 -25.12 4.32
N GLU A 94 27.85 -24.25 4.44
CA GLU A 94 26.52 -24.41 3.84
C GLU A 94 26.12 -23.19 2.99
N MET A 95 25.09 -23.36 2.14
CA MET A 95 24.48 -22.29 1.38
C MET A 95 23.05 -22.08 1.87
N ILE A 96 22.70 -20.83 2.22
CA ILE A 96 21.34 -20.43 2.57
C ILE A 96 20.81 -19.51 1.47
N ASP A 97 19.61 -19.78 0.98
CA ASP A 97 18.89 -18.93 0.04
C ASP A 97 18.04 -17.91 0.80
N LEU A 98 18.23 -16.63 0.50
CA LEU A 98 17.46 -15.51 1.02
C LEU A 98 17.06 -14.55 -0.12
N SER A 99 16.97 -15.06 -1.35
CA SER A 99 16.60 -14.30 -2.56
C SER A 99 15.23 -13.65 -2.43
N LYS A 100 14.26 -14.36 -1.87
CA LYS A 100 12.90 -13.87 -1.58
C LYS A 100 12.91 -12.71 -0.58
N GLU A 101 13.67 -12.83 0.50
CA GLU A 101 13.86 -11.78 1.51
C GLU A 101 14.57 -10.57 0.92
N TYR A 102 15.62 -10.78 0.11
CA TYR A 102 16.33 -9.70 -0.56
C TYR A 102 15.43 -8.96 -1.55
N TRP A 103 14.66 -9.68 -2.38
CA TRP A 103 13.71 -9.06 -3.31
C TRP A 103 12.70 -8.19 -2.55
N THR A 104 11.97 -8.78 -1.59
CA THR A 104 10.85 -8.11 -0.90
C THR A 104 11.27 -7.04 0.11
N ARG A 105 12.43 -7.19 0.79
CA ARG A 105 12.86 -6.28 1.87
C ARG A 105 13.93 -5.27 1.44
N VAL A 106 14.60 -5.49 0.30
CA VAL A 106 15.72 -4.65 -0.16
C VAL A 106 15.50 -4.13 -1.59
N PHE A 107 15.19 -5.00 -2.54
CA PHE A 107 15.17 -4.62 -3.96
C PHE A 107 13.88 -3.90 -4.38
N GLU A 108 12.71 -4.46 -4.07
CA GLU A 108 11.40 -3.85 -4.37
C GLU A 108 11.23 -2.46 -3.71
N PRO A 109 11.58 -2.25 -2.42
CA PRO A 109 11.60 -0.89 -1.83
C PRO A 109 12.57 0.07 -2.52
N ALA A 110 13.71 -0.43 -3.04
CA ALA A 110 14.64 0.37 -3.81
C ALA A 110 14.10 0.70 -5.22
N LEU A 111 13.36 -0.21 -5.86
CA LEU A 111 12.64 0.08 -7.11
C LEU A 111 11.63 1.21 -6.90
N GLN A 112 10.82 1.15 -5.85
CA GLN A 112 9.86 2.22 -5.53
C GLN A 112 10.54 3.58 -5.31
N ASP A 113 11.65 3.63 -4.54
CA ASP A 113 12.44 4.86 -4.40
C ASP A 113 12.96 5.34 -5.78
N TRP A 114 13.56 4.48 -6.61
CA TRP A 114 14.09 4.87 -7.92
C TRP A 114 12.99 5.40 -8.87
N GLU A 115 11.79 4.79 -8.88
CA GLU A 115 10.67 5.22 -9.72
C GLU A 115 10.24 6.65 -9.41
N TYR A 116 10.07 7.00 -8.13
CA TYR A 116 9.79 8.37 -7.68
C TYR A 116 11.01 9.32 -7.80
N GLY A 117 12.10 8.90 -8.43
CA GLY A 117 13.30 9.71 -8.63
C GLY A 117 14.14 9.89 -7.36
N VAL A 118 13.81 9.23 -6.26
CA VAL A 118 14.65 9.12 -5.07
C VAL A 118 15.91 8.30 -5.42
N THR A 119 16.96 8.35 -4.61
CA THR A 119 18.18 7.55 -4.84
C THR A 119 18.46 6.69 -3.60
N PRO A 120 17.96 5.44 -3.55
CA PRO A 120 18.12 4.55 -2.41
C PRO A 120 19.59 4.13 -2.21
N ASN A 121 19.87 3.56 -1.04
CA ASN A 121 21.09 2.82 -0.75
C ASN A 121 20.72 1.39 -0.30
N PRO A 122 20.53 0.44 -1.23
CA PRO A 122 20.08 -0.91 -0.89
C PRO A 122 21.12 -1.71 -0.10
N ASP A 123 22.41 -1.38 -0.19
CA ASP A 123 23.46 -2.08 0.57
C ASP A 123 23.29 -1.87 2.09
N VAL A 124 22.85 -0.69 2.52
CA VAL A 124 22.52 -0.41 3.94
C VAL A 124 21.32 -1.23 4.40
N TRP A 125 20.30 -1.41 3.54
CA TRP A 125 19.14 -2.27 3.84
C TRP A 125 19.51 -3.75 3.82
N CYS A 126 20.38 -4.19 2.90
CA CYS A 126 20.89 -5.55 2.83
C CYS A 126 21.66 -5.96 4.11
N ASN A 127 22.47 -5.06 4.68
CA ASN A 127 23.14 -5.35 5.95
C ASN A 127 22.13 -5.52 7.09
N ARG A 128 21.13 -4.64 7.20
CA ARG A 128 20.10 -4.68 8.26
C ARG A 128 19.11 -5.83 8.12
N GLU A 129 18.43 -5.92 6.98
CA GLU A 129 17.28 -6.81 6.78
C GLU A 129 17.70 -8.24 6.43
N ILE A 130 18.87 -8.41 5.80
CA ILE A 130 19.40 -9.72 5.37
C ILE A 130 20.52 -10.19 6.30
N LYS A 131 21.71 -9.57 6.26
CA LYS A 131 22.89 -10.10 6.98
C LYS A 131 22.71 -10.13 8.51
N PHE A 132 22.20 -9.04 9.09
CA PHE A 132 21.92 -8.90 10.53
C PHE A 132 20.42 -9.00 10.85
N GLY A 133 19.65 -9.59 9.93
CA GLY A 133 18.22 -9.85 10.03
C GLY A 133 17.93 -11.29 9.63
N ALA A 134 17.46 -11.51 8.40
CA ALA A 134 17.05 -12.81 7.89
C ALA A 134 18.09 -13.93 8.06
N LEU A 135 19.38 -13.67 7.83
CA LEU A 135 20.46 -14.65 8.06
C LEU A 135 20.53 -15.04 9.55
N LEU A 136 20.66 -14.06 10.46
CA LEU A 136 20.74 -14.34 11.91
C LEU A 136 19.54 -15.16 12.42
N SER A 137 18.35 -14.95 11.85
CA SER A 137 17.15 -15.74 12.19
C SER A 137 17.16 -17.17 11.65
N HIS A 138 17.95 -17.48 10.62
CA HIS A 138 18.13 -18.84 10.09
C HIS A 138 19.27 -19.60 10.77
N LEU A 139 20.21 -18.92 11.44
CA LEU A 139 21.35 -19.60 12.06
C LEU A 139 20.92 -20.37 13.32
N PRO A 140 21.14 -21.70 13.38
CA PRO A 140 20.76 -22.49 14.54
C PRO A 140 21.56 -22.11 15.80
N THR A 141 20.89 -22.12 16.94
CA THR A 141 21.48 -21.82 18.26
C THR A 141 22.64 -22.76 18.62
N GLY A 142 23.47 -22.31 19.56
CA GLY A 142 24.50 -23.12 20.21
C GLY A 142 23.88 -24.16 21.17
N LYS A 143 24.69 -25.16 21.54
CA LYS A 143 24.28 -26.24 22.46
C LYS A 143 23.96 -25.75 23.89
N ASP A 144 24.38 -24.53 24.24
CA ASP A 144 24.05 -23.84 25.48
C ASP A 144 22.83 -22.90 25.35
N GLY A 145 22.05 -23.05 24.28
CA GLY A 145 20.82 -22.28 24.02
C GLY A 145 21.05 -20.87 23.47
N LYS A 146 22.30 -20.42 23.30
CA LYS A 146 22.59 -19.05 22.86
C LYS A 146 22.47 -18.88 21.33
N PRO A 147 22.08 -17.69 20.85
CA PRO A 147 22.28 -17.34 19.44
C PRO A 147 23.77 -17.40 19.07
N PRO A 148 24.12 -17.82 17.84
CA PRO A 148 25.50 -17.89 17.40
C PRO A 148 26.07 -16.50 17.07
N TRP A 149 27.39 -16.36 17.18
CA TRP A 149 28.09 -15.15 16.73
C TRP A 149 28.20 -15.14 15.20
N LEU A 150 27.99 -13.97 14.57
CA LEU A 150 28.12 -13.79 13.13
C LEU A 150 29.37 -12.99 12.78
N ALA A 151 30.39 -13.67 12.27
CA ALA A 151 31.58 -13.05 11.71
C ALA A 151 31.35 -12.59 10.27
N THR A 152 31.85 -11.41 9.91
CA THR A 152 31.79 -10.89 8.54
C THR A 152 33.10 -10.20 8.15
N GLY A 153 33.43 -10.24 6.86
CA GLY A 153 34.59 -9.54 6.28
C GLY A 153 34.41 -8.02 6.15
N HIS A 154 33.66 -7.37 7.04
CA HIS A 154 33.51 -5.92 7.01
C HIS A 154 34.67 -5.22 7.73
N TYR A 155 35.13 -4.12 7.14
CA TYR A 155 36.06 -3.17 7.74
C TYR A 155 35.31 -2.22 8.67
N ALA A 156 35.07 -2.69 9.89
CA ALA A 156 34.49 -1.93 11.00
C ALA A 156 35.01 -2.50 12.33
N ARG A 157 34.89 -1.75 13.42
CA ARG A 157 35.26 -2.23 14.76
C ARG A 157 34.06 -2.23 15.69
N LYS A 158 34.12 -3.08 16.72
CA LYS A 158 33.12 -3.15 17.79
C LYS A 158 33.82 -3.03 19.15
N ASP A 159 33.19 -2.26 20.03
CA ASP A 159 33.58 -2.10 21.43
C ASP A 159 32.34 -2.22 22.34
N TRP A 160 32.50 -2.19 23.65
CA TRP A 160 31.41 -2.28 24.63
C TRP A 160 31.47 -1.17 25.68
N HIS A 161 30.34 -0.54 25.97
CA HIS A 161 30.22 0.48 27.00
C HIS A 161 28.93 0.24 27.81
N ASN A 162 29.04 0.20 29.13
CA ASN A 162 27.94 -0.08 30.06
C ASN A 162 27.12 -1.34 29.70
N GLY A 163 27.80 -2.40 29.25
CA GLY A 163 27.18 -3.66 28.81
C GLY A 163 26.58 -3.65 27.41
N ARG A 164 26.63 -2.54 26.67
CA ARG A 164 26.01 -2.36 25.35
C ARG A 164 27.06 -2.21 24.23
N PRO A 165 26.81 -2.73 23.02
CA PRO A 165 27.81 -2.72 21.96
C PRO A 165 27.86 -1.37 21.23
N ARG A 166 29.06 -0.94 20.84
CA ARG A 166 29.36 0.29 20.09
C ARG A 166 29.95 -0.08 18.73
N LEU A 167 29.39 0.47 17.65
CA LEU A 167 30.02 0.44 16.33
C LEU A 167 31.06 1.56 16.27
N LEU A 168 32.29 1.22 15.85
CA LEU A 168 33.44 2.12 15.75
C LEU A 168 34.03 2.07 14.32
N ARG A 169 34.58 3.19 13.85
CA ARG A 169 35.25 3.25 12.53
C ARG A 169 36.44 2.29 12.42
N SER A 170 36.67 1.77 11.21
CA SER A 170 37.85 0.97 10.85
C SER A 170 39.17 1.70 11.11
N SER A 171 40.23 0.95 11.40
CA SER A 171 41.62 1.45 11.40
C SER A 171 42.16 1.74 9.99
N ASP A 172 41.42 1.37 8.93
CA ASP A 172 41.64 1.79 7.54
C ASP A 172 40.52 2.76 7.08
N PRO A 173 40.73 4.08 7.13
CA PRO A 173 39.72 5.07 6.74
C PRO A 173 39.32 5.02 5.25
N LYS A 174 40.13 4.37 4.39
CA LYS A 174 39.81 4.21 2.96
C LYS A 174 38.93 2.99 2.70
N LYS A 175 38.70 2.15 3.71
CA LYS A 175 37.86 0.95 3.66
C LYS A 175 36.76 0.92 4.71
N ASP A 176 36.66 1.92 5.59
CA ASP A 176 35.65 2.02 6.65
C ASP A 176 34.21 1.83 6.16
N GLN A 177 33.65 0.66 6.46
CA GLN A 177 32.31 0.21 6.06
C GLN A 177 31.25 0.47 7.13
N THR A 178 31.56 1.19 8.22
CA THR A 178 30.57 1.58 9.23
C THR A 178 29.38 2.36 8.65
N TYR A 179 29.57 3.09 7.54
CA TYR A 179 28.47 3.71 6.79
C TYR A 179 27.44 2.70 6.25
N TYR A 180 27.85 1.49 5.86
CA TYR A 180 26.95 0.44 5.38
C TYR A 180 26.33 -0.38 6.52
N LEU A 181 27.04 -0.51 7.64
CA LEU A 181 26.56 -1.08 8.89
C LEU A 181 25.72 -0.09 9.72
N SER A 182 25.48 1.12 9.20
CA SER A 182 24.84 2.23 9.91
C SER A 182 23.42 1.94 10.39
N SER A 183 22.71 0.96 9.83
CA SER A 183 21.28 0.72 10.06
C SER A 183 20.95 -0.52 10.89
N ILE A 184 21.98 -1.29 11.29
CA ILE A 184 21.82 -2.62 11.91
C ILE A 184 21.27 -2.52 13.35
N PRO A 185 20.45 -3.48 13.80
CA PRO A 185 19.92 -3.49 15.16
C PRO A 185 21.02 -3.80 16.20
N GLU A 186 20.87 -3.29 17.42
CA GLU A 186 21.79 -3.54 18.53
C GLU A 186 22.02 -5.03 18.78
N ALA A 187 20.98 -5.86 18.73
CA ALA A 187 21.09 -7.30 18.88
C ALA A 187 21.96 -7.96 17.78
N GLY A 188 21.87 -7.44 16.54
CA GLY A 188 22.72 -7.89 15.43
C GLY A 188 24.18 -7.45 15.63
N LEU A 189 24.41 -6.21 16.07
CA LEU A 189 25.74 -5.72 16.43
C LEU A 189 26.33 -6.48 17.63
N ALA A 190 25.51 -6.85 18.62
CA ALA A 190 25.93 -7.63 19.78
C ALA A 190 26.57 -8.96 19.34
N GLN A 191 25.94 -9.68 18.40
CA GLN A 191 26.47 -10.93 17.82
C GLN A 191 27.54 -10.73 16.73
N ALA A 192 27.74 -9.53 16.21
CA ALA A 192 28.66 -9.29 15.09
C ALA A 192 30.14 -9.42 15.50
N ILE A 193 30.95 -10.08 14.66
CA ILE A 193 32.42 -10.06 14.73
C ILE A 193 32.98 -9.44 13.44
N PHE A 194 33.97 -8.55 13.56
CA PHE A 194 34.64 -7.89 12.45
C PHE A 194 36.18 -8.07 12.53
N PRO A 195 36.74 -9.25 12.20
CA PRO A 195 38.18 -9.53 12.38
C PRO A 195 39.14 -8.67 11.57
N LEU A 196 38.63 -7.92 10.57
CA LEU A 196 39.43 -7.01 9.74
C LEU A 196 39.48 -5.57 10.26
N GLY A 197 38.74 -5.25 11.33
CA GLY A 197 38.53 -3.86 11.78
C GLY A 197 39.80 -3.08 12.15
N ASP A 198 40.82 -3.76 12.67
CA ASP A 198 42.13 -3.17 13.00
C ASP A 198 43.21 -3.41 11.92
N LEU A 199 42.82 -3.89 10.73
CA LEU A 199 43.73 -4.22 9.62
C LEU A 199 43.52 -3.30 8.41
N THR A 200 44.62 -2.92 7.76
CA THR A 200 44.59 -2.25 6.45
C THR A 200 44.37 -3.24 5.31
N LYS A 201 43.86 -2.79 4.16
CA LYS A 201 43.66 -3.68 2.99
C LYS A 201 44.94 -4.39 2.53
N ASN A 202 46.09 -3.75 2.69
CA ASN A 202 47.39 -4.33 2.34
C ASN A 202 47.74 -5.50 3.27
N GLN A 203 47.60 -5.32 4.60
CA GLN A 203 47.79 -6.39 5.57
C GLN A 203 46.82 -7.56 5.37
N VAL A 204 45.58 -7.30 4.93
CA VAL A 204 44.63 -8.36 4.57
C VAL A 204 45.10 -9.15 3.33
N ARG A 205 45.71 -8.50 2.32
CA ARG A 205 46.35 -9.20 1.19
C ARG A 205 47.58 -10.01 1.62
N GLU A 206 48.47 -9.43 2.42
CA GLU A 206 49.64 -10.13 2.99
C GLU A 206 49.24 -11.37 3.83
N ILE A 207 48.09 -11.32 4.52
CA ILE A 207 47.53 -12.47 5.25
C ILE A 207 46.87 -13.48 4.31
N ALA A 208 46.39 -13.05 3.15
CA ALA A 208 45.76 -13.90 2.14
C ALA A 208 46.77 -14.74 1.34
N GLU A 209 47.99 -14.24 1.07
CA GLU A 209 49.10 -14.85 0.30
C GLU A 209 49.68 -16.16 0.89
N ASP A 210 48.84 -16.93 1.57
CA ASP A 210 49.12 -18.25 2.12
C ASP A 210 49.13 -19.33 1.04
N ARG A 211 49.94 -20.38 1.26
CA ARG A 211 49.97 -21.56 0.39
C ARG A 211 48.67 -22.38 0.46
N GLN A 212 47.83 -22.16 1.46
CA GLN A 212 46.51 -22.78 1.60
C GLN A 212 45.37 -21.96 0.95
N MET A 213 45.57 -20.70 0.59
CA MET A 213 44.50 -19.89 0.00
C MET A 213 44.29 -20.24 -1.48
N PRO A 214 43.06 -20.51 -1.95
CA PRO A 214 42.80 -20.80 -3.36
C PRO A 214 43.21 -19.62 -4.26
N ARG A 215 43.98 -19.92 -5.32
CA ARG A 215 44.50 -18.92 -6.26
C ARG A 215 43.39 -18.06 -6.89
N SER A 216 42.22 -18.65 -7.17
CA SER A 216 41.02 -17.96 -7.66
C SER A 216 40.57 -16.80 -6.77
N VAL A 217 40.74 -16.92 -5.46
CA VAL A 217 40.38 -15.89 -4.46
C VAL A 217 41.45 -14.80 -4.34
N LEU A 218 42.71 -15.13 -4.63
CA LEU A 218 43.84 -14.19 -4.61
C LEU A 218 43.88 -13.28 -5.84
N GLU A 219 43.56 -13.83 -7.01
CA GLU A 219 43.53 -13.10 -8.29
C GLU A 219 42.21 -12.34 -8.50
N ARG A 220 41.27 -12.43 -7.55
CA ARG A 220 39.93 -11.82 -7.60
C ARG A 220 39.96 -10.31 -7.34
N SER A 221 39.29 -9.55 -8.19
CA SER A 221 39.04 -8.12 -7.96
C SER A 221 38.10 -7.88 -6.76
N GLU A 222 38.24 -6.71 -6.12
CA GLU A 222 37.28 -6.30 -5.08
C GLU A 222 35.92 -6.01 -5.73
N SER A 223 34.87 -6.75 -5.35
CA SER A 223 33.53 -6.57 -5.93
C SER A 223 32.93 -5.20 -5.63
N MET A 224 32.71 -4.42 -6.69
CA MET A 224 32.03 -3.13 -6.66
C MET A 224 30.55 -3.25 -7.10
N GLY A 225 29.77 -2.17 -6.96
CA GLY A 225 28.35 -2.15 -7.37
C GLY A 225 27.39 -2.51 -6.25
N LEU A 226 26.18 -2.96 -6.60
CA LEU A 226 25.16 -3.35 -5.61
C LEU A 226 25.45 -4.74 -5.05
N CYS A 227 25.26 -4.92 -3.75
CA CYS A 227 25.45 -6.19 -3.08
C CYS A 227 24.62 -7.32 -3.75
N PHE A 228 25.28 -8.45 -4.06
CA PHE A 228 24.73 -9.66 -4.69
C PHE A 228 24.23 -9.54 -6.15
N ILE A 229 24.16 -8.33 -6.72
CA ILE A 229 23.74 -8.10 -8.12
C ILE A 229 24.95 -7.92 -9.08
N GLY A 230 26.14 -7.63 -8.55
CA GLY A 230 27.41 -7.69 -9.28
C GLY A 230 27.86 -6.38 -9.96
N GLU A 231 29.02 -6.43 -10.62
CA GLU A 231 29.71 -5.28 -11.21
C GLU A 231 29.14 -4.83 -12.56
N LYS A 232 28.02 -4.10 -12.51
CA LYS A 232 27.42 -3.48 -13.69
C LYS A 232 27.98 -2.05 -13.85
N LYS A 233 28.85 -1.81 -14.85
CA LYS A 233 29.45 -0.48 -15.16
C LYS A 233 28.35 0.59 -15.34
N ARG A 234 28.63 1.90 -15.26
CA ARG A 234 27.56 2.95 -15.30
C ARG A 234 26.51 2.75 -16.42
N THR A 235 26.93 2.40 -17.63
CA THR A 235 26.05 2.08 -18.77
C THR A 235 25.18 0.86 -18.52
N ASP A 236 25.73 -0.14 -17.86
CA ASP A 236 25.15 -1.47 -17.67
C ASP A 236 24.30 -1.54 -16.39
N PHE A 237 24.65 -0.77 -15.36
CA PHE A 237 23.73 -0.45 -14.25
C PHE A 237 22.50 0.30 -14.76
N GLN A 238 22.68 1.29 -15.65
CA GLN A 238 21.53 1.95 -16.29
C GLN A 238 20.71 0.99 -17.17
N LYS A 239 21.33 0.02 -17.88
CA LYS A 239 20.60 -1.05 -18.60
C LYS A 239 19.82 -1.96 -17.64
N PHE A 240 20.46 -2.43 -16.57
CA PHE A 240 19.84 -3.27 -15.54
C PHE A 240 18.64 -2.57 -14.90
N ILE A 241 18.78 -1.32 -14.47
CA ILE A 241 17.64 -0.55 -13.95
C ILE A 241 16.58 -0.26 -15.05
N SER A 242 16.93 -0.32 -16.35
CA SER A 242 15.97 -0.23 -17.46
C SER A 242 15.17 -1.52 -17.74
N SER A 243 15.53 -2.69 -17.18
CA SER A 243 14.69 -3.90 -17.35
C SER A 243 13.47 -3.86 -16.41
N TYR A 244 13.59 -3.22 -15.25
CA TYR A 244 12.50 -3.01 -14.29
C TYR A 244 11.66 -1.76 -14.59
N PHE A 245 12.25 -0.70 -15.15
CA PHE A 245 11.53 0.52 -15.53
C PHE A 245 11.47 0.74 -17.03
N ARG A 246 10.26 0.81 -17.60
CA ARG A 246 10.09 1.32 -18.97
C ARG A 246 10.51 2.80 -19.01
N PRO A 247 11.36 3.24 -19.97
CA PRO A 247 11.84 4.61 -20.03
C PRO A 247 10.73 5.67 -20.09
N PHE A 248 10.79 6.67 -19.20
CA PHE A 248 9.90 7.83 -19.15
C PHE A 248 10.70 9.12 -19.40
N PRO A 249 11.03 9.46 -20.66
CA PRO A 249 12.11 10.39 -20.97
C PRO A 249 11.71 11.87 -20.88
N GLY A 250 12.04 12.53 -19.77
CA GLY A 250 11.83 13.96 -19.55
C GLY A 250 12.93 14.88 -20.10
N PRO A 251 12.76 16.21 -20.03
CA PRO A 251 13.78 17.18 -20.42
C PRO A 251 14.85 17.35 -19.34
N ILE A 252 16.07 17.67 -19.78
CA ILE A 252 17.14 18.20 -18.92
C ILE A 252 17.20 19.71 -19.15
N VAL A 253 17.05 20.51 -18.10
CA VAL A 253 16.95 21.98 -18.19
C VAL A 253 18.02 22.70 -17.38
N LEU A 254 18.58 23.78 -17.91
CA LEU A 254 19.53 24.64 -17.20
C LEU A 254 18.82 25.47 -16.14
N PHE A 255 19.32 25.49 -14.91
CA PHE A 255 18.71 26.16 -13.75
C PHE A 255 18.53 27.67 -13.96
N SER A 256 19.56 28.35 -14.46
CA SER A 256 19.62 29.81 -14.56
C SER A 256 18.76 30.40 -15.69
N THR A 257 18.41 29.60 -16.72
CA THR A 257 17.68 30.08 -17.92
C THR A 257 16.44 29.26 -18.26
N GLY A 258 16.24 28.10 -17.61
CA GLY A 258 15.26 27.08 -18.00
C GLY A 258 15.49 26.47 -19.40
N GLN A 259 16.59 26.80 -20.07
CA GLN A 259 16.91 26.30 -21.42
C GLN A 259 16.99 24.77 -21.39
N THR A 260 16.25 24.11 -22.29
CA THR A 260 16.31 22.65 -22.41
C THR A 260 17.56 22.23 -23.15
N LEU A 261 18.48 21.58 -22.44
CA LEU A 261 19.81 21.18 -22.93
C LEU A 261 19.85 19.73 -23.45
N GLY A 262 18.82 18.93 -23.18
CA GLY A 262 18.76 17.53 -23.59
C GLY A 262 17.54 16.81 -23.04
N ARG A 263 17.59 15.47 -23.02
CA ARG A 263 16.57 14.60 -22.40
C ARG A 263 17.25 13.47 -21.62
N HIS A 264 16.62 13.05 -20.53
CA HIS A 264 16.99 11.84 -19.77
C HIS A 264 16.10 10.66 -20.18
N LYS A 265 16.38 9.44 -19.70
CA LYS A 265 15.51 8.25 -19.96
C LYS A 265 14.48 7.97 -18.85
N GLY A 266 14.59 8.63 -17.71
CA GLY A 266 13.72 8.49 -16.53
C GLY A 266 14.36 9.19 -15.32
N LEU A 267 13.62 9.50 -14.25
CA LEU A 267 14.20 10.24 -13.10
C LEU A 267 15.28 9.44 -12.35
N TRP A 268 15.20 8.11 -12.34
CA TRP A 268 16.21 7.19 -11.82
C TRP A 268 17.58 7.28 -12.55
N THR A 269 17.63 7.82 -13.77
CA THR A 269 18.87 7.79 -14.59
C THR A 269 20.02 8.65 -14.04
N PHE A 270 19.72 9.61 -13.16
CA PHE A 270 20.72 10.47 -12.51
C PHE A 270 20.49 10.56 -11.00
N THR A 271 21.46 11.12 -10.29
CA THR A 271 21.40 11.43 -8.84
C THR A 271 21.64 12.92 -8.63
N ILE A 272 21.07 13.52 -7.57
CA ILE A 272 21.37 14.92 -7.21
C ILE A 272 22.87 15.05 -6.88
N GLY A 273 23.50 16.13 -7.34
CA GLY A 273 24.96 16.33 -7.30
C GLY A 273 25.76 15.55 -8.34
N GLN A 274 25.13 14.76 -9.22
CA GLN A 274 25.85 14.00 -10.24
C GLN A 274 26.21 14.91 -11.44
N ASN A 275 27.45 14.82 -11.92
CA ASN A 275 27.87 15.46 -13.15
C ASN A 275 27.12 14.90 -14.37
N VAL A 276 26.59 15.80 -15.20
CA VAL A 276 25.87 15.50 -16.44
C VAL A 276 26.73 15.93 -17.61
N ARG A 277 27.10 14.97 -18.47
CA ARG A 277 27.86 15.23 -19.70
C ARG A 277 26.87 15.46 -20.84
N LEU A 278 26.67 16.72 -21.21
CA LEU A 278 25.92 17.13 -22.40
C LEU A 278 26.88 17.75 -23.42
N ALA A 279 26.64 17.54 -24.71
CA ALA A 279 27.44 18.14 -25.77
C ALA A 279 27.17 19.65 -25.87
N GLY A 280 28.18 20.41 -26.31
CA GLY A 280 28.03 21.85 -26.57
C GLY A 280 27.80 22.73 -25.35
N GLN A 281 28.12 22.27 -24.13
CA GLN A 281 28.08 23.09 -22.92
C GLN A 281 29.48 23.63 -22.59
N PRO A 282 29.63 24.92 -22.23
CA PRO A 282 30.94 25.53 -22.00
C PRO A 282 31.60 25.09 -20.69
N GLU A 283 30.81 24.65 -19.70
CA GLU A 283 31.29 24.16 -18.41
C GLU A 283 30.59 22.88 -17.93
N ARG A 284 31.06 22.33 -16.81
CA ARG A 284 30.53 21.07 -16.26
C ARG A 284 29.24 21.31 -15.48
N LEU A 285 28.14 20.73 -15.96
CA LEU A 285 26.84 20.79 -15.30
C LEU A 285 26.63 19.62 -14.32
N PHE A 286 25.81 19.86 -13.31
CA PHE A 286 25.49 18.94 -12.21
C PHE A 286 23.99 18.98 -11.93
N VAL A 287 23.37 17.84 -11.58
CA VAL A 287 21.95 17.79 -11.21
C VAL A 287 21.73 18.52 -9.89
N ILE A 288 20.87 19.53 -9.91
CA ILE A 288 20.52 20.36 -8.75
C ILE A 288 19.31 19.78 -8.04
N CYS A 289 18.24 19.54 -8.79
CA CYS A 289 17.05 18.87 -8.30
C CYS A 289 16.39 18.04 -9.40
N LYS A 290 15.45 17.20 -8.98
CA LYS A 290 14.52 16.51 -9.86
C LYS A 290 13.12 17.04 -9.57
N ASP A 291 12.45 17.50 -10.60
CA ASP A 291 11.03 17.83 -10.55
C ASP A 291 10.25 16.55 -10.92
N ILE A 292 9.54 16.00 -9.94
CA ILE A 292 8.77 14.76 -10.10
C ILE A 292 7.47 15.03 -10.85
N GLU A 293 6.81 16.16 -10.58
CA GLU A 293 5.53 16.55 -11.18
C GLU A 293 5.68 16.82 -12.68
N ASN A 294 6.76 17.54 -13.06
CA ASN A 294 7.07 17.86 -14.45
C ASN A 294 8.02 16.85 -15.12
N ASN A 295 8.34 15.71 -14.46
CA ASN A 295 9.33 14.71 -14.90
C ASN A 295 10.57 15.37 -15.52
N THR A 296 11.24 16.26 -14.78
CA THR A 296 12.29 17.13 -15.32
C THR A 296 13.54 17.08 -14.44
N ILE A 297 14.71 16.97 -15.07
CA ILE A 297 16.00 17.02 -14.36
C ILE A 297 16.61 18.41 -14.54
N VAL A 298 16.72 19.15 -13.44
CA VAL A 298 17.29 20.50 -13.43
C VAL A 298 18.79 20.40 -13.18
N VAL A 299 19.59 20.99 -14.06
CA VAL A 299 21.05 21.00 -13.98
C VAL A 299 21.59 22.43 -13.94
N GLY A 300 22.74 22.63 -13.32
CA GLY A 300 23.43 23.91 -13.32
C GLY A 300 24.93 23.73 -13.07
N PRO A 301 25.71 24.82 -13.11
CA PRO A 301 27.15 24.77 -12.96
C PRO A 301 27.57 24.40 -11.53
N ALA A 302 28.83 23.99 -11.35
CA ALA A 302 29.35 23.53 -10.06
C ALA A 302 29.31 24.57 -8.93
N HIS A 303 29.13 25.85 -9.29
CA HIS A 303 29.10 27.01 -8.40
C HIS A 303 27.67 27.48 -8.06
N GLU A 304 26.62 26.88 -8.63
CA GLU A 304 25.23 27.28 -8.41
C GLU A 304 24.81 27.13 -6.93
N PRO A 305 24.37 28.18 -6.23
CA PRO A 305 24.01 28.10 -4.81
C PRO A 305 22.92 27.08 -4.48
N ALA A 306 22.04 26.74 -5.42
CA ALA A 306 20.99 25.73 -5.24
C ALA A 306 21.52 24.30 -5.05
N LEU A 307 22.80 24.03 -5.32
CA LEU A 307 23.46 22.76 -4.99
C LEU A 307 23.88 22.66 -3.51
N ASN A 308 23.97 23.79 -2.78
CA ASN A 308 24.49 23.87 -1.42
C ASN A 308 23.37 23.62 -0.39
N ILE A 309 23.48 22.55 0.40
CA ILE A 309 22.48 22.15 1.40
C ILE A 309 23.04 22.38 2.80
N TYR A 310 22.44 23.33 3.53
CA TYR A 310 22.84 23.71 4.90
C TYR A 310 22.19 22.85 5.99
N ALA A 311 21.06 22.21 5.68
CA ALA A 311 20.40 21.28 6.59
C ALA A 311 19.57 20.23 5.84
N VAL A 312 19.39 19.06 6.46
CA VAL A 312 18.39 18.06 6.08
C VAL A 312 17.46 17.78 7.25
N VAL A 313 16.23 17.36 6.95
CA VAL A 313 15.38 16.63 7.89
C VAL A 313 15.49 15.14 7.54
N VAL A 314 15.32 14.28 8.52
CA VAL A 314 15.45 12.82 8.40
C VAL A 314 14.31 12.17 9.18
N ASN A 315 13.60 11.20 8.57
CA ASN A 315 12.49 10.48 9.20
C ASN A 315 12.82 9.01 9.48
N ALA A 316 12.05 8.37 10.36
CA ALA A 316 12.30 6.99 10.83
C ALA A 316 13.73 6.81 11.40
N PHE A 317 14.17 7.81 12.17
CA PHE A 317 15.51 7.86 12.78
C PHE A 317 15.62 6.87 13.94
N SER A 318 16.66 6.02 13.95
CA SER A 318 16.72 4.87 14.85
C SER A 318 18.10 4.68 15.47
N TRP A 319 18.40 5.38 16.57
CA TRP A 319 19.63 5.21 17.37
C TRP A 319 19.98 3.73 17.61
N ILE A 320 21.27 3.34 17.60
CA ILE A 320 21.67 1.92 17.75
C ILE A 320 21.20 1.43 19.12
N TRP A 321 21.44 2.24 20.15
CA TRP A 321 20.76 2.18 21.45
C TRP A 321 19.46 2.99 21.35
N ARG A 322 18.36 2.34 20.95
CA ARG A 322 17.09 3.03 20.61
C ARG A 322 16.48 3.81 21.78
N ASP A 323 16.64 3.27 22.99
CA ASP A 323 16.21 3.81 24.28
C ASP A 323 17.21 4.81 24.90
N ALA A 324 18.42 4.94 24.35
CA ALA A 324 19.46 5.86 24.83
C ALA A 324 19.92 6.85 23.73
N PRO A 325 19.02 7.72 23.22
CA PRO A 325 19.38 8.83 22.32
C PRO A 325 20.35 9.82 23.02
N PRO A 326 21.07 10.66 22.27
CA PRO A 326 21.97 11.65 22.86
C PRO A 326 21.24 12.63 23.80
N SER A 327 21.77 12.78 25.01
CA SER A 327 21.37 13.84 25.95
C SER A 327 21.50 15.21 25.30
N GLY A 328 20.46 16.04 25.36
CA GLY A 328 20.43 17.35 24.71
C GLY A 328 19.89 17.35 23.27
N LEU A 329 19.35 16.24 22.75
CA LEU A 329 18.78 16.19 21.39
C LEU A 329 17.68 17.24 21.14
N ALA A 330 16.98 17.70 22.18
CA ALA A 330 16.00 18.79 22.07
C ALA A 330 16.64 20.19 21.90
N SER A 331 17.81 20.43 22.51
CA SER A 331 18.59 21.68 22.38
C SER A 331 19.58 21.66 21.21
N GLY A 332 19.88 20.48 20.67
CA GLY A 332 20.85 20.24 19.61
C GLY A 332 22.16 19.66 20.14
N VAL A 333 22.66 18.61 19.50
CA VAL A 333 23.89 17.90 19.85
C VAL A 333 24.89 17.98 18.71
N ARG A 334 26.15 18.26 19.07
CA ARG A 334 27.28 18.34 18.14
C ARG A 334 27.76 16.95 17.76
N LEU A 335 27.73 16.64 16.48
CA LEU A 335 28.08 15.34 15.90
C LEU A 335 28.80 15.54 14.55
N PHE A 336 29.32 14.46 13.97
CA PHE A 336 29.83 14.44 12.60
C PHE A 336 28.87 13.69 11.69
N ALA A 337 28.45 14.28 10.56
CA ALA A 337 27.53 13.64 9.61
C ALA A 337 28.26 13.06 8.39
N GLN A 338 27.79 11.91 7.90
CA GLN A 338 28.18 11.35 6.60
C GLN A 338 26.91 10.96 5.83
N ILE A 339 26.77 11.52 4.62
CA ILE A 339 25.55 11.38 3.78
C ILE A 339 25.75 10.49 2.54
N ARG A 340 26.97 9.96 2.35
CA ARG A 340 27.36 9.08 1.24
C ARG A 340 28.62 8.28 1.62
N HIS A 341 28.84 7.14 0.97
CA HIS A 341 30.09 6.38 1.12
C HIS A 341 31.32 7.19 0.64
N MET A 342 32.52 6.89 1.16
CA MET A 342 33.80 7.61 0.91
C MET A 342 33.85 9.10 1.28
N MET A 343 32.81 9.68 1.88
CA MET A 343 32.83 11.06 2.39
C MET A 343 33.36 11.09 3.83
N SER A 344 34.28 12.00 4.14
CA SER A 344 34.70 12.30 5.52
C SER A 344 33.51 12.83 6.34
N GLY A 345 33.43 12.47 7.63
CA GLY A 345 32.41 13.02 8.53
C GLY A 345 32.57 14.54 8.67
N VAL A 346 31.50 15.31 8.43
CA VAL A 346 31.51 16.78 8.54
C VAL A 346 30.87 17.25 9.86
N PRO A 347 31.39 18.31 10.50
CA PRO A 347 30.75 18.91 11.67
C PRO A 347 29.29 19.30 11.42
N CYS A 348 28.41 18.96 12.37
CA CYS A 348 26.99 19.27 12.32
C CYS A 348 26.37 19.38 13.71
N THR A 349 25.19 20.01 13.77
CA THR A 349 24.29 19.97 14.94
C THR A 349 23.04 19.18 14.56
N ALA A 350 22.77 18.09 15.25
CA ALA A 350 21.53 17.33 15.13
C ALA A 350 20.58 17.67 16.28
N SER A 351 19.33 18.01 15.97
CA SER A 351 18.26 18.21 16.97
C SER A 351 16.99 17.47 16.57
N ALA A 352 16.11 17.17 17.53
CA ALA A 352 14.71 16.93 17.20
C ALA A 352 14.10 18.17 16.49
N THR A 353 13.05 17.98 15.68
CA THR A 353 12.24 19.12 15.23
C THR A 353 11.29 19.57 16.35
N ARG A 354 10.79 20.81 16.25
CA ARG A 354 9.77 21.33 17.19
C ARG A 354 8.38 20.78 16.93
N ASP A 355 8.15 20.30 15.70
CA ASP A 355 6.82 19.94 15.20
C ASP A 355 6.55 18.42 15.28
N ASP A 356 7.61 17.60 15.24
CA ASP A 356 7.59 16.15 15.47
C ASP A 356 8.93 15.67 16.09
N PRO A 357 8.94 15.06 17.29
CA PRO A 357 10.16 14.54 17.90
C PRO A 357 10.78 13.34 17.16
N ASN A 358 10.01 12.66 16.29
CA ASN A 358 10.49 11.54 15.46
C ASN A 358 11.23 12.01 14.19
N LEU A 359 11.15 13.30 13.86
CA LEU A 359 11.97 13.94 12.85
C LEU A 359 13.21 14.56 13.50
N ILE A 360 14.38 14.17 13.02
CA ILE A 360 15.64 14.83 13.38
C ILE A 360 16.00 15.84 12.28
N ARG A 361 16.48 17.01 12.67
CA ARG A 361 17.04 18.04 11.78
C ARG A 361 18.56 18.06 11.97
N ILE A 362 19.29 17.72 10.91
CA ILE A 362 20.75 17.80 10.87
C ILE A 362 21.13 19.09 10.16
N THR A 363 21.79 20.00 10.88
CA THR A 363 22.31 21.26 10.34
C THR A 363 23.82 21.12 10.18
N PHE A 364 24.35 21.32 8.98
CA PHE A 364 25.78 21.25 8.72
C PHE A 364 26.42 22.63 8.96
N ASP A 365 27.66 22.65 9.45
CA ASP A 365 28.39 23.91 9.65
C ASP A 365 28.75 24.55 8.31
N GLU A 366 29.20 23.71 7.36
CA GLU A 366 29.50 24.06 5.98
C GLU A 366 28.48 23.36 5.04
N PRO A 367 27.99 24.03 3.98
CA PRO A 367 26.95 23.47 3.12
C PRO A 367 27.44 22.26 2.31
N LEU A 368 26.67 21.19 2.35
CA LEU A 368 26.96 19.97 1.59
C LEU A 368 26.42 20.05 0.17
N ARG A 369 27.27 19.77 -0.83
CA ARG A 369 26.86 19.81 -2.24
C ARG A 369 26.11 18.56 -2.68
N GLY A 370 24.95 18.77 -3.28
CA GLY A 370 24.17 17.75 -3.97
C GLY A 370 23.78 16.59 -3.07
N VAL A 371 23.05 16.88 -1.98
CA VAL A 371 22.51 15.88 -1.06
C VAL A 371 21.28 15.23 -1.71
N ALA A 372 21.31 13.91 -1.89
CA ALA A 372 20.24 13.17 -2.57
C ALA A 372 19.28 12.52 -1.55
N PRO A 373 17.96 12.78 -1.64
CA PRO A 373 16.95 12.01 -0.89
C PRO A 373 17.07 10.51 -1.14
N GLY A 374 16.79 9.70 -0.11
CA GLY A 374 16.86 8.22 -0.17
C GLY A 374 18.23 7.61 0.11
N GLN A 375 19.30 8.42 0.14
CA GLN A 375 20.57 8.01 0.73
C GLN A 375 20.40 7.80 2.25
N VAL A 376 21.50 7.58 2.97
CA VAL A 376 21.48 7.48 4.44
C VAL A 376 22.35 8.59 5.01
N ALA A 377 21.79 9.36 5.95
CA ALA A 377 22.54 10.31 6.76
C ALA A 377 22.85 9.63 8.10
N ALA A 378 24.12 9.26 8.26
CA ALA A 378 24.67 8.61 9.45
C ALA A 378 25.42 9.65 10.31
N LEU A 379 25.41 9.52 11.65
CA LEU A 379 26.06 10.47 12.57
C LEU A 379 27.11 9.80 13.48
N TRP A 380 28.15 10.52 13.87
CA TRP A 380 29.24 10.05 14.75
C TRP A 380 29.51 11.05 15.88
N ASP A 381 29.98 10.50 16.99
CA ASP A 381 30.46 11.18 18.19
C ASP A 381 31.94 10.76 18.39
N GLY A 382 32.85 11.52 17.78
CA GLY A 382 34.24 11.10 17.58
C GLY A 382 34.34 9.85 16.69
N ASP A 383 35.15 8.87 17.11
CA ASP A 383 35.27 7.56 16.44
C ASP A 383 34.05 6.63 16.67
N TRP A 384 33.18 6.98 17.62
CA TRP A 384 32.00 6.20 18.01
C TRP A 384 30.75 6.61 17.23
N TYR A 385 29.92 5.64 16.89
CA TYR A 385 28.71 5.82 16.11
C TYR A 385 27.44 6.01 16.98
N ARG A 386 26.65 7.07 16.70
CA ARG A 386 25.29 7.28 17.21
C ARG A 386 24.37 7.52 16.00
N LEU A 387 23.36 6.67 15.78
CA LEU A 387 22.75 6.36 14.47
C LEU A 387 22.09 7.52 13.65
N GLY A 388 21.42 7.15 12.55
CA GLY A 388 20.89 8.02 11.49
C GLY A 388 19.55 7.59 10.89
N ALA A 389 19.22 8.12 9.68
CA ALA A 389 18.01 7.76 8.91
C ALA A 389 18.10 8.12 7.40
N LYS A 390 17.01 7.86 6.64
CA LYS A 390 16.83 8.42 5.28
C LYS A 390 16.67 9.96 5.36
N PRO A 391 17.40 10.77 4.57
CA PRO A 391 17.10 12.18 4.38
C PRO A 391 15.73 12.33 3.73
N THR A 392 14.79 12.94 4.45
CA THR A 392 13.60 13.53 3.85
C THR A 392 13.96 14.83 3.16
N THR A 393 13.08 15.28 2.28
CA THR A 393 13.25 16.47 1.46
C THR A 393 13.63 17.69 2.32
N PRO A 394 14.70 18.44 2.00
CA PRO A 394 15.01 19.68 2.70
C PRO A 394 13.86 20.68 2.48
N MET A 395 13.11 20.93 3.55
CA MET A 395 11.90 21.75 3.48
C MET A 395 12.29 23.21 3.17
N ASN A 396 11.82 23.72 2.02
CA ASN A 396 12.09 25.05 1.43
C ASN A 396 13.34 25.23 0.53
N ILE A 397 13.53 24.40 -0.50
CA ILE A 397 14.26 24.84 -1.73
C ILE A 397 13.30 25.35 -2.83
N TRP A 398 12.02 24.97 -2.78
CA TRP A 398 10.97 25.44 -3.72
C TRP A 398 10.66 26.96 -3.69
N ARG A 399 11.19 27.71 -2.70
CA ARG A 399 11.02 29.18 -2.63
C ARG A 399 12.05 29.98 -3.43
N ALA A 400 13.17 29.38 -3.85
CA ALA A 400 14.20 30.06 -4.63
C ALA A 400 13.92 30.07 -6.14
N ILE A 401 13.07 29.17 -6.64
CA ILE A 401 12.99 28.80 -8.07
C ILE A 401 11.61 29.13 -8.67
N ARG A 402 11.09 30.34 -8.43
CA ARG A 402 9.75 30.74 -8.92
C ARG A 402 9.70 32.15 -9.55
N ARG A 403 10.82 32.62 -10.10
CA ARG A 403 10.94 33.96 -10.73
C ARG A 403 11.60 34.03 -12.11
N LEU A 404 12.06 32.91 -12.69
CA LEU A 404 12.71 32.88 -14.00
C LEU A 404 12.04 31.87 -14.95
N LEU A 405 10.94 32.30 -15.59
CA LEU A 405 10.69 32.20 -17.04
C LEU A 405 9.33 32.86 -17.38
N PRO A 406 9.13 33.45 -18.58
CA PRO A 406 7.91 34.21 -18.88
C PRO A 406 6.69 33.34 -19.20
N SER A 407 5.50 33.87 -18.90
CA SER A 407 4.21 33.32 -19.32
C SER A 407 3.82 33.75 -20.75
N GLN A 408 3.31 32.81 -21.53
CA GLN A 408 2.23 33.09 -22.50
C GLN A 408 1.05 32.14 -22.24
N GLY A 409 -0.11 32.43 -22.84
CA GLY A 409 -1.41 31.83 -22.49
C GLY A 409 -1.49 30.31 -22.68
N HIS A 410 -2.61 29.66 -22.33
CA HIS A 410 -3.91 29.87 -22.97
C HIS A 410 -5.00 29.13 -22.10
N LYS A 411 -6.24 29.65 -22.01
CA LYS A 411 -7.39 29.32 -21.13
C LYS A 411 -8.63 28.96 -21.98
N ASP A 412 -9.71 28.45 -21.37
CA ASP A 412 -11.03 29.09 -21.50
C ASP A 412 -11.93 28.81 -20.27
N GLU A 413 -13.06 29.52 -20.15
CA GLU A 413 -13.89 29.71 -18.94
C GLU A 413 -15.28 29.09 -19.14
N TYR A 414 -15.92 28.57 -18.08
CA TYR A 414 -17.39 28.54 -17.97
C TYR A 414 -17.79 28.59 -16.49
N GLU A 415 -18.73 29.48 -16.18
CA GLU A 415 -19.28 29.85 -14.86
C GLU A 415 -20.79 30.10 -15.04
N LEU A 416 -21.61 30.07 -13.98
CA LEU A 416 -22.94 30.71 -13.78
C LEU A 416 -23.49 30.19 -12.42
N LEU A 417 -23.58 30.96 -11.32
CA LEU A 417 -24.47 32.09 -10.95
C LEU A 417 -25.85 31.65 -10.37
N PRO A 418 -26.58 32.46 -9.55
CA PRO A 418 -26.49 33.91 -9.25
C PRO A 418 -25.89 34.20 -7.82
N GLU A 419 -26.12 35.26 -7.01
CA GLU A 419 -27.09 36.41 -6.93
C GLU A 419 -26.40 37.70 -6.35
N THR A 420 -27.03 38.55 -5.52
CA THR A 420 -26.75 40.02 -5.44
C THR A 420 -26.02 40.62 -4.21
N SER A 421 -26.74 41.04 -3.15
CA SER A 421 -26.42 42.28 -2.39
C SER A 421 -26.87 42.26 -0.90
N ASN A 422 -26.65 43.25 -0.02
CA ASN A 422 -26.14 44.65 -0.08
C ASN A 422 -25.42 44.99 1.28
N GLY A 423 -24.83 46.16 1.59
CA GLY A 423 -24.73 47.46 0.90
C GLY A 423 -23.90 48.52 1.71
N HIS A 424 -24.06 49.81 1.36
CA HIS A 424 -23.56 51.05 1.99
C HIS A 424 -22.12 51.19 2.58
N HIS A 425 -21.27 51.87 1.78
CA HIS A 425 -20.34 53.00 2.06
C HIS A 425 -19.42 53.08 3.32
N ASP A 426 -18.24 53.73 3.26
CA ASP A 426 -17.23 54.04 2.20
C ASP A 426 -15.96 54.63 2.90
N PRO A 427 -15.01 55.29 2.19
CA PRO A 427 -13.84 54.71 1.53
C PRO A 427 -12.54 54.80 2.35
N HIS A 428 -11.54 53.95 2.03
CA HIS A 428 -10.16 54.41 1.78
C HIS A 428 -9.30 53.30 1.11
N SER A 429 -8.29 53.72 0.34
CA SER A 429 -7.30 52.90 -0.40
C SER A 429 -7.84 51.96 -1.52
N ARG A 430 -7.60 52.39 -2.77
CA ARG A 430 -7.87 51.67 -4.03
C ARG A 430 -6.57 50.99 -4.54
N PRO A 431 -6.59 50.18 -5.62
CA PRO A 431 -7.48 49.03 -5.87
C PRO A 431 -6.71 47.79 -6.43
N ARG A 432 -7.26 46.58 -6.28
CA ARG A 432 -6.92 45.46 -7.20
C ARG A 432 -8.09 44.49 -7.46
N ARG A 433 -8.94 44.89 -8.38
CA ARG A 433 -9.98 44.12 -9.10
C ARG A 433 -9.79 44.43 -10.60
N LYS A 434 -10.15 43.58 -11.57
CA LYS A 434 -10.47 42.13 -11.63
C LYS A 434 -10.43 41.78 -13.15
N ARG A 435 -10.86 40.57 -13.55
CA ARG A 435 -11.24 40.20 -14.94
C ARG A 435 -10.08 40.15 -15.98
N THR A 436 -10.10 39.29 -17.02
CA THR A 436 -11.03 38.18 -17.34
C THR A 436 -10.30 37.07 -18.11
N TYR A 437 -10.94 35.92 -18.32
CA TYR A 437 -10.78 35.11 -19.53
C TYR A 437 -11.60 35.81 -20.64
N ALA A 438 -11.16 36.00 -21.88
CA ALA A 438 -10.08 35.38 -22.65
C ALA A 438 -9.18 36.43 -23.32
N SER A 439 -8.03 36.03 -23.86
CA SER A 439 -7.81 36.11 -25.33
C SER A 439 -7.12 34.85 -25.82
N TYR A 440 -7.62 33.71 -25.38
CA TYR A 440 -6.73 32.75 -24.76
C TYR A 440 -6.86 31.33 -25.30
N LEU A 441 -7.10 31.12 -26.60
CA LEU A 441 -6.78 29.85 -27.29
C LEU A 441 -5.51 29.96 -28.16
N ARG A 442 -4.68 28.89 -28.18
CA ARG A 442 -3.51 28.60 -29.08
C ARG A 442 -2.10 29.10 -28.68
N TRP A 443 -1.22 28.14 -28.33
CA TRP A 443 0.15 27.90 -28.88
C TRP A 443 1.04 27.00 -27.99
N PHE A 444 0.44 26.07 -27.22
CA PHE A 444 1.18 24.94 -26.62
C PHE A 444 1.89 24.11 -27.70
N THR A 445 3.16 23.78 -27.51
CA THR A 445 3.99 23.16 -28.57
C THR A 445 3.85 21.63 -28.65
N LEU A 446 3.14 21.17 -29.69
CA LEU A 446 2.77 19.76 -29.96
C LEU A 446 3.89 18.72 -29.76
N ARG A 447 5.15 19.08 -30.06
CA ARG A 447 6.32 18.19 -29.93
C ARG A 447 6.60 17.67 -28.51
N ARG A 448 6.15 18.36 -27.44
CA ARG A 448 6.29 17.83 -26.07
C ARG A 448 5.18 16.85 -25.72
N LEU A 449 3.93 17.17 -26.10
CA LEU A 449 2.77 16.32 -25.87
C LEU A 449 2.94 14.95 -26.54
N ALA A 450 3.39 14.93 -27.81
CA ALA A 450 3.59 13.70 -28.59
C ALA A 450 4.49 12.65 -27.90
N VAL A 451 5.58 13.07 -27.24
CA VAL A 451 6.51 12.13 -26.59
C VAL A 451 5.96 11.62 -25.24
N LEU A 452 5.15 12.42 -24.56
CA LEU A 452 4.50 12.02 -23.31
C LEU A 452 3.36 11.02 -23.59
N VAL A 453 2.55 11.29 -24.62
CA VAL A 453 1.53 10.38 -25.17
C VAL A 453 2.12 9.06 -25.64
N ALA A 454 3.33 9.05 -26.21
CA ALA A 454 3.99 7.83 -26.67
C ALA A 454 4.49 6.89 -25.54
N ALA A 455 4.80 7.41 -24.35
CA ALA A 455 5.39 6.61 -23.26
C ALA A 455 4.34 5.97 -22.34
N VAL A 456 3.20 6.62 -22.10
CA VAL A 456 2.14 6.13 -21.19
C VAL A 456 1.58 4.75 -21.61
N PRO A 457 1.28 4.45 -22.89
CA PRO A 457 0.78 3.13 -23.30
C PRO A 457 1.75 2.00 -22.93
N PHE A 458 3.05 2.26 -22.96
CA PHE A 458 4.06 1.28 -22.57
C PHE A 458 4.04 1.02 -21.06
N LEU A 459 4.07 2.06 -20.21
CA LEU A 459 4.02 1.89 -18.75
C LEU A 459 2.74 1.18 -18.30
N VAL A 460 1.59 1.58 -18.86
CA VAL A 460 0.28 0.94 -18.62
C VAL A 460 0.30 -0.54 -19.01
N LEU A 461 0.87 -0.89 -20.17
CA LEU A 461 1.02 -2.29 -20.61
C LEU A 461 1.94 -3.13 -19.71
N PHE A 462 2.75 -2.53 -18.83
CA PHE A 462 3.58 -3.30 -17.87
C PHE A 462 2.80 -3.71 -16.63
N GLY A 463 2.10 -2.76 -15.99
CA GLY A 463 1.23 -3.05 -14.84
C GLY A 463 0.14 -4.07 -15.20
N ILE A 464 -0.41 -3.96 -16.41
CA ILE A 464 -1.35 -4.94 -16.99
C ILE A 464 -0.78 -6.36 -17.03
N LEU A 465 0.45 -6.56 -17.50
CA LEU A 465 1.06 -7.89 -17.62
C LEU A 465 1.46 -8.46 -16.26
N LEU A 466 1.88 -7.62 -15.32
CA LEU A 466 2.20 -8.00 -13.93
C LEU A 466 0.96 -8.27 -13.07
N SER A 467 -0.22 -7.80 -13.49
CA SER A 467 -1.50 -8.07 -12.80
C SER A 467 -1.97 -9.53 -12.88
N GLY A 468 -1.34 -10.33 -13.74
CA GLY A 468 -1.92 -11.58 -14.24
C GLY A 468 -3.08 -11.32 -15.20
N VAL A 469 -3.61 -12.40 -15.79
CA VAL A 469 -4.83 -12.33 -16.61
C VAL A 469 -6.05 -12.52 -15.70
N PRO A 470 -6.99 -11.56 -15.62
CA PRO A 470 -8.19 -11.70 -14.81
C PRO A 470 -9.05 -12.91 -15.22
N PRO A 471 -9.78 -13.51 -14.27
CA PRO A 471 -10.80 -14.52 -14.59
C PRO A 471 -11.82 -13.98 -15.60
N THR A 472 -12.15 -14.79 -16.61
CA THR A 472 -13.25 -14.53 -17.57
C THR A 472 -14.62 -14.90 -17.01
N TYR A 473 -14.65 -15.67 -15.91
CA TYR A 473 -15.84 -16.26 -15.30
C TYR A 473 -16.72 -17.06 -16.29
N SER A 474 -16.10 -17.71 -17.28
CA SER A 474 -16.75 -18.61 -18.25
C SER A 474 -17.74 -19.58 -17.61
N ASP A 475 -17.34 -20.14 -16.47
CA ASP A 475 -18.01 -21.26 -15.83
C ASP A 475 -19.22 -20.77 -15.01
N ILE A 476 -19.12 -19.55 -14.44
CA ILE A 476 -20.25 -18.87 -13.81
C ILE A 476 -21.29 -18.49 -14.86
N ARG A 477 -20.84 -18.00 -16.03
CA ARG A 477 -21.76 -17.76 -17.17
C ARG A 477 -22.36 -19.05 -17.73
N ALA A 478 -21.70 -20.20 -17.57
CA ALA A 478 -22.27 -21.50 -17.91
C ALA A 478 -23.34 -21.94 -16.90
N PHE A 479 -23.09 -21.74 -15.60
CA PHE A 479 -24.05 -21.93 -14.52
C PHE A 479 -25.29 -21.04 -14.68
N GLU A 480 -25.12 -19.74 -14.98
CA GLU A 480 -26.22 -18.82 -15.31
C GLU A 480 -27.08 -19.32 -16.46
N ARG A 481 -26.47 -19.78 -17.57
CA ARG A 481 -27.21 -20.36 -18.71
C ARG A 481 -27.94 -21.67 -18.35
N GLY A 482 -27.56 -22.33 -17.26
CA GLY A 482 -28.22 -23.52 -16.73
C GLY A 482 -29.41 -23.24 -15.81
N PHE A 483 -29.76 -21.98 -15.53
CA PHE A 483 -30.90 -21.64 -14.67
C PHE A 483 -32.23 -22.13 -15.28
N PRO A 484 -33.16 -22.68 -14.47
CA PRO A 484 -34.42 -23.22 -14.97
C PRO A 484 -35.32 -22.15 -15.60
N GLN A 485 -35.26 -20.90 -15.12
CA GLN A 485 -35.97 -19.77 -15.72
C GLN A 485 -35.37 -19.26 -17.05
N HIS A 486 -34.22 -19.80 -17.48
CA HIS A 486 -33.66 -19.55 -18.81
C HIS A 486 -34.05 -20.63 -19.85
N ASN A 487 -34.93 -21.58 -19.49
CA ASN A 487 -35.51 -22.51 -20.46
C ASN A 487 -36.63 -21.80 -21.24
N THR A 488 -36.50 -21.73 -22.57
CA THR A 488 -37.52 -21.16 -23.46
C THR A 488 -38.75 -22.05 -23.66
N SER A 489 -38.68 -23.32 -23.23
CA SER A 489 -39.74 -24.32 -23.36
C SER A 489 -40.84 -24.17 -22.29
N ILE A 490 -41.51 -23.02 -22.26
CA ILE A 490 -42.63 -22.77 -21.34
C ILE A 490 -43.85 -23.60 -21.78
N PRO A 491 -44.49 -24.39 -20.88
CA PRO A 491 -45.74 -25.07 -21.20
C PRO A 491 -46.86 -24.08 -21.58
N ALA A 492 -47.64 -24.40 -22.61
CA ALA A 492 -48.70 -23.53 -23.16
C ALA A 492 -49.85 -23.20 -22.18
N SER A 493 -49.84 -23.78 -20.97
CA SER A 493 -50.80 -23.54 -19.89
C SER A 493 -50.39 -22.46 -18.89
N VAL A 494 -49.30 -21.71 -19.15
CA VAL A 494 -48.81 -20.67 -18.23
C VAL A 494 -48.47 -19.39 -18.98
N ASP A 495 -49.00 -18.25 -18.51
CA ASP A 495 -48.72 -16.94 -19.07
C ASP A 495 -47.21 -16.62 -19.03
N PRO A 496 -46.62 -16.11 -20.12
CA PRO A 496 -45.19 -15.81 -20.14
C PRO A 496 -44.87 -14.63 -19.21
N PRO A 497 -43.78 -14.68 -18.41
CA PRO A 497 -43.46 -13.61 -17.48
C PRO A 497 -43.15 -12.29 -18.18
N SER A 498 -43.61 -11.20 -17.56
CA SER A 498 -43.25 -9.82 -17.90
C SER A 498 -41.98 -9.41 -17.16
N TYR A 499 -41.01 -8.90 -17.93
CA TYR A 499 -39.67 -8.55 -17.49
C TYR A 499 -39.53 -7.04 -17.26
N LEU A 500 -38.52 -6.65 -16.47
CA LEU A 500 -38.08 -5.28 -16.28
C LEU A 500 -36.55 -5.21 -16.24
N ARG A 501 -35.96 -4.49 -17.22
CA ARG A 501 -34.52 -4.21 -17.31
C ARG A 501 -34.26 -2.73 -17.08
N PHE A 502 -33.14 -2.43 -16.44
CA PHE A 502 -32.61 -1.07 -16.28
C PHE A 502 -31.27 -0.96 -17.03
N PRO A 503 -31.28 -0.89 -18.37
CA PRO A 503 -30.05 -0.79 -19.16
C PRO A 503 -29.31 0.52 -18.84
N GLY A 504 -27.99 0.44 -18.66
CA GLY A 504 -27.19 1.63 -18.32
C GLY A 504 -27.21 2.01 -16.84
N HIS A 505 -27.52 1.05 -15.96
CA HIS A 505 -27.25 1.10 -14.52
C HIS A 505 -25.80 1.48 -14.20
N LEU A 506 -25.53 1.82 -12.93
CA LEU A 506 -24.28 2.41 -12.48
C LEU A 506 -23.05 1.55 -12.82
N TRP A 507 -22.27 1.99 -13.81
CA TRP A 507 -21.09 1.30 -14.34
C TRP A 507 -19.81 2.11 -14.13
N GLY A 508 -18.64 1.46 -14.13
CA GLY A 508 -17.34 2.12 -13.90
C GLY A 508 -17.10 2.62 -12.46
N HIS A 509 -18.13 2.56 -11.60
CA HIS A 509 -18.04 2.81 -10.16
C HIS A 509 -17.69 1.52 -9.39
N GLY A 510 -17.27 1.67 -8.13
CA GLY A 510 -17.02 0.52 -7.26
C GLY A 510 -18.30 -0.25 -6.95
N LEU A 511 -18.23 -1.59 -7.02
CA LEU A 511 -19.35 -2.54 -6.85
C LEU A 511 -20.32 -2.20 -5.73
N ASN A 512 -19.86 -1.62 -4.61
CA ASN A 512 -20.74 -1.25 -3.50
C ASN A 512 -21.86 -0.27 -3.88
N ASN A 513 -21.59 0.69 -4.75
CA ASN A 513 -22.63 1.61 -5.22
C ASN A 513 -23.60 0.89 -6.17
N VAL A 514 -23.06 0.01 -7.03
CA VAL A 514 -23.84 -0.79 -8.00
C VAL A 514 -24.74 -1.80 -7.27
N LEU A 515 -24.28 -2.36 -6.15
CA LEU A 515 -25.05 -3.27 -5.31
C LEU A 515 -26.22 -2.56 -4.61
N GLN A 516 -26.00 -1.33 -4.12
CA GLN A 516 -27.08 -0.49 -3.56
C GLN A 516 -28.16 -0.22 -4.62
N GLU A 517 -27.75 0.17 -5.83
CA GLU A 517 -28.68 0.42 -6.92
C GLU A 517 -29.42 -0.84 -7.37
N ALA A 518 -28.71 -1.95 -7.59
CA ALA A 518 -29.29 -3.23 -8.00
C ALA A 518 -30.34 -3.74 -6.99
N ILE A 519 -30.09 -3.62 -5.68
CA ILE A 519 -31.05 -4.00 -4.63
C ILE A 519 -32.35 -3.18 -4.76
N VAL A 520 -32.27 -1.86 -5.01
CA VAL A 520 -33.47 -1.03 -5.19
C VAL A 520 -34.14 -1.29 -6.54
N MET A 521 -33.39 -1.51 -7.63
CA MET A 521 -33.94 -1.90 -8.94
C MET A 521 -34.70 -3.24 -8.88
N GLY A 522 -34.13 -4.24 -8.23
CA GLY A 522 -34.77 -5.53 -7.99
C GLY A 522 -36.02 -5.41 -7.12
N TYR A 523 -36.01 -4.50 -6.14
CA TYR A 523 -37.18 -4.19 -5.31
C TYR A 523 -38.28 -3.44 -6.08
N VAL A 524 -37.93 -2.50 -6.97
CA VAL A 524 -38.88 -1.86 -7.90
C VAL A 524 -39.52 -2.91 -8.83
N ALA A 525 -38.72 -3.80 -9.42
CA ALA A 525 -39.23 -4.89 -10.25
C ALA A 525 -40.19 -5.80 -9.47
N HIS A 526 -39.80 -6.22 -8.26
CA HIS A 526 -40.62 -7.03 -7.37
C HIS A 526 -41.95 -6.33 -7.00
N ARG A 527 -41.91 -5.06 -6.59
CA ARG A 527 -43.10 -4.24 -6.28
C ARG A 527 -44.01 -4.04 -7.51
N ALA A 528 -43.43 -3.91 -8.70
CA ALA A 528 -44.16 -3.83 -9.96
C ALA A 528 -44.65 -5.21 -10.49
N ASN A 529 -44.45 -6.30 -9.74
CA ASN A 529 -44.74 -7.68 -10.15
C ASN A 529 -44.11 -8.06 -11.51
N ARG A 530 -42.91 -7.56 -11.78
CA ARG A 530 -42.09 -7.88 -12.96
C ARG A 530 -40.86 -8.68 -12.57
N VAL A 531 -40.41 -9.52 -13.49
CA VAL A 531 -39.16 -10.27 -13.36
C VAL A 531 -37.99 -9.31 -13.59
N TYR A 532 -37.16 -9.13 -12.57
CA TYR A 532 -35.94 -8.33 -12.67
C TYR A 532 -34.98 -8.95 -13.69
N VAL A 533 -34.43 -8.11 -14.57
CA VAL A 533 -33.34 -8.48 -15.47
C VAL A 533 -32.05 -7.96 -14.85
N PHE A 534 -31.20 -8.88 -14.38
CA PHE A 534 -29.93 -8.53 -13.77
C PHE A 534 -28.82 -8.42 -14.81
N GLU A 535 -27.90 -7.48 -14.55
CA GLU A 535 -26.81 -7.09 -15.43
C GLU A 535 -25.44 -7.44 -14.81
N ASP A 536 -24.41 -7.56 -15.65
CA ASP A 536 -23.03 -7.74 -15.19
C ASP A 536 -22.55 -6.51 -14.39
N TYR A 537 -21.71 -6.74 -13.37
CA TYR A 537 -20.91 -5.66 -12.79
C TYR A 537 -19.88 -5.19 -13.83
N THR A 538 -20.17 -4.03 -14.41
CA THR A 538 -19.50 -3.52 -15.60
C THR A 538 -18.55 -2.38 -15.24
N TRP A 539 -17.25 -2.61 -15.40
CA TRP A 539 -16.22 -1.56 -15.29
C TRP A 539 -16.13 -0.69 -16.54
N SER A 540 -16.51 -1.21 -17.71
CA SER A 540 -16.52 -0.48 -18.98
C SER A 540 -17.44 -1.13 -20.01
N HIS A 541 -18.08 -0.33 -20.87
CA HIS A 541 -18.88 -0.86 -21.98
C HIS A 541 -18.07 -1.29 -23.21
N LEU A 542 -16.73 -1.19 -23.17
CA LEU A 542 -15.86 -1.66 -24.26
C LEU A 542 -16.09 -3.14 -24.62
N PRO A 543 -15.85 -3.55 -25.88
CA PRO A 543 -16.09 -4.94 -26.32
C PRO A 543 -15.03 -5.94 -25.82
N PHE A 544 -13.94 -5.47 -25.23
CA PHE A 544 -12.85 -6.32 -24.76
C PHE A 544 -13.20 -7.04 -23.45
N PRO A 545 -12.74 -8.29 -23.22
CA PRO A 545 -13.00 -9.03 -21.97
C PRO A 545 -12.30 -8.41 -20.75
N TYR A 546 -11.24 -7.62 -20.98
CA TYR A 546 -10.47 -6.95 -19.93
C TYR A 546 -10.39 -5.44 -20.17
N THR A 547 -10.38 -4.68 -19.09
CA THR A 547 -10.24 -3.22 -19.04
C THR A 547 -9.14 -2.83 -18.06
N ILE A 548 -8.73 -1.57 -18.09
CA ILE A 548 -7.57 -1.05 -17.36
C ILE A 548 -8.09 -0.09 -16.29
N TYR A 549 -7.83 -0.38 -15.02
CA TYR A 549 -8.26 0.46 -13.90
C TYR A 549 -7.21 0.45 -12.78
N ASP A 550 -6.85 1.62 -12.26
CA ASP A 550 -5.74 1.83 -11.31
C ASP A 550 -4.45 1.09 -11.72
N PHE A 551 -4.09 1.21 -13.01
CA PHE A 551 -2.93 0.57 -13.67
C PHE A 551 -2.93 -0.97 -13.69
N ALA A 552 -3.95 -1.61 -13.12
CA ALA A 552 -4.14 -3.06 -13.15
C ALA A 552 -5.06 -3.50 -14.30
N LEU A 553 -4.86 -4.73 -14.77
CA LEU A 553 -5.82 -5.40 -15.64
C LEU A 553 -7.01 -5.90 -14.80
N ARG A 554 -8.24 -5.58 -15.22
CA ARG A 554 -9.49 -6.02 -14.59
C ARG A 554 -10.39 -6.68 -15.62
N ALA A 555 -11.24 -7.62 -15.21
CA ALA A 555 -12.31 -8.11 -16.08
C ALA A 555 -13.29 -6.96 -16.38
N THR A 556 -13.61 -6.72 -17.66
CA THR A 556 -14.48 -5.62 -18.10
C THR A 556 -15.90 -5.75 -17.55
N ARG A 557 -16.38 -6.99 -17.50
CA ARG A 557 -17.69 -7.38 -16.97
C ARG A 557 -17.52 -8.62 -16.10
N ILE A 558 -17.78 -8.46 -14.81
CA ILE A 558 -17.83 -9.57 -13.85
C ILE A 558 -19.31 -9.97 -13.71
N PRO A 559 -19.69 -11.24 -13.94
CA PRO A 559 -21.09 -11.63 -13.82
C PRO A 559 -21.60 -11.40 -12.40
N LEU A 560 -22.84 -10.97 -12.24
CA LEU A 560 -23.40 -10.69 -10.90
C LEU A 560 -23.37 -11.96 -10.01
N ASN A 561 -23.50 -13.14 -10.62
CA ASN A 561 -23.40 -14.43 -9.94
C ASN A 561 -21.99 -14.80 -9.45
N ALA A 562 -20.95 -14.03 -9.79
CA ALA A 562 -19.65 -14.12 -9.14
C ALA A 562 -19.68 -13.55 -7.72
N PHE A 563 -20.59 -12.60 -7.43
CA PHE A 563 -20.72 -11.96 -6.11
C PHE A 563 -21.87 -12.53 -5.28
N ILE A 564 -23.05 -12.72 -5.87
CA ILE A 564 -24.30 -13.06 -5.15
C ILE A 564 -25.10 -14.17 -5.87
N VAL A 565 -25.98 -14.87 -5.16
CA VAL A 565 -26.83 -15.94 -5.74
C VAL A 565 -28.26 -15.97 -5.21
N GLY A 566 -28.67 -14.97 -4.43
CA GLY A 566 -30.06 -14.79 -3.99
C GLY A 566 -31.01 -14.39 -5.12
N PRO A 567 -32.30 -14.12 -4.84
CA PRO A 567 -33.31 -13.79 -5.85
C PRO A 567 -32.95 -12.65 -6.81
N LEU A 568 -32.17 -11.67 -6.34
CA LEU A 568 -31.64 -10.55 -7.13
C LEU A 568 -30.77 -10.99 -8.32
N ALA A 569 -30.14 -12.18 -8.25
CA ALA A 569 -29.31 -12.77 -9.30
C ALA A 569 -29.83 -14.17 -9.72
N GLY A 570 -31.16 -14.35 -9.76
CA GLY A 570 -31.81 -15.54 -10.28
C GLY A 570 -31.91 -16.74 -9.32
N GLY A 571 -31.56 -16.54 -8.04
CA GLY A 571 -31.74 -17.55 -6.99
C GLY A 571 -33.21 -17.91 -6.72
N PRO A 572 -33.46 -18.96 -5.93
CA PRO A 572 -34.82 -19.36 -5.56
C PRO A 572 -35.58 -18.27 -4.80
N LEU A 573 -36.80 -17.96 -5.24
CA LEU A 573 -37.76 -17.21 -4.43
C LEU A 573 -38.31 -18.11 -3.30
N PRO A 574 -38.58 -17.61 -2.09
CA PRO A 574 -39.11 -18.40 -0.96
C PRO A 574 -40.56 -18.94 -1.10
N ALA A 575 -41.11 -19.01 -2.31
CA ALA A 575 -42.48 -19.44 -2.57
C ALA A 575 -42.52 -20.86 -3.20
N PRO A 576 -43.40 -21.78 -2.75
CA PRO A 576 -43.32 -23.20 -3.07
C PRO A 576 -44.13 -23.63 -4.31
N ASP A 577 -44.28 -22.79 -5.33
CA ASP A 577 -45.02 -23.12 -6.57
C ASP A 577 -44.18 -22.96 -7.85
N ASP A 578 -44.61 -23.58 -8.96
CA ASP A 578 -43.89 -23.49 -10.25
C ASP A 578 -43.86 -22.05 -10.80
N ARG A 579 -44.83 -21.20 -10.43
CA ARG A 579 -44.86 -19.78 -10.81
C ARG A 579 -43.72 -19.02 -10.14
N ALA A 580 -43.30 -19.41 -8.94
CA ALA A 580 -42.10 -18.88 -8.28
C ALA A 580 -40.79 -19.23 -8.99
N VAL A 581 -40.76 -20.25 -9.86
CA VAL A 581 -39.60 -20.49 -10.76
C VAL A 581 -39.59 -19.45 -11.87
N GLN A 582 -40.73 -19.22 -12.53
CA GLN A 582 -40.85 -18.25 -13.62
C GLN A 582 -40.67 -16.78 -13.18
N LYS A 583 -40.86 -16.48 -11.89
CA LYS A 583 -40.66 -15.14 -11.33
C LYS A 583 -39.23 -14.83 -10.87
N ARG A 584 -38.29 -15.78 -10.94
CA ARG A 584 -36.87 -15.55 -10.59
C ARG A 584 -36.22 -14.60 -11.57
N ALA A 585 -35.31 -13.75 -11.09
CA ALA A 585 -34.59 -12.82 -11.95
C ALA A 585 -33.82 -13.56 -13.06
N ILE A 586 -33.70 -12.92 -14.22
CA ILE A 586 -33.02 -13.46 -15.41
C ILE A 586 -31.81 -12.63 -15.78
N SER A 587 -30.83 -13.22 -16.45
CA SER A 587 -29.70 -12.45 -16.96
C SER A 587 -30.09 -11.63 -18.18
N ALA A 588 -29.47 -10.46 -18.35
CA ALA A 588 -29.61 -9.64 -19.56
C ALA A 588 -29.36 -10.41 -20.86
N ALA A 589 -28.39 -11.35 -20.85
CA ALA A 589 -28.09 -12.21 -21.99
C ALA A 589 -29.23 -13.20 -22.33
N PHE A 590 -30.10 -13.57 -21.39
CA PHE A 590 -31.32 -14.32 -21.67
C PHE A 590 -32.47 -13.39 -22.09
N TYR A 591 -32.61 -12.22 -21.45
CA TYR A 591 -33.59 -11.21 -21.83
C TYR A 591 -33.47 -10.85 -23.32
N GLU A 592 -32.26 -10.59 -23.81
CA GLU A 592 -32.00 -10.24 -25.22
C GLU A 592 -32.36 -11.35 -26.22
N GLN A 593 -32.53 -12.61 -25.78
CA GLN A 593 -33.02 -13.72 -26.61
C GLN A 593 -34.55 -13.80 -26.66
N VAL A 594 -35.24 -13.45 -25.56
CA VAL A 594 -36.72 -13.53 -25.45
C VAL A 594 -37.44 -12.21 -25.70
N CYS A 595 -36.70 -11.09 -25.70
CA CYS A 595 -37.17 -9.73 -25.91
C CYS A 595 -36.36 -9.04 -27.03
N PRO A 596 -36.65 -9.34 -28.31
CA PRO A 596 -36.05 -8.63 -29.44
C PRO A 596 -36.43 -7.14 -29.40
N ARG A 597 -35.55 -6.27 -29.89
CA ARG A 597 -35.73 -4.79 -29.82
C ARG A 597 -37.05 -4.25 -30.36
N SER A 598 -37.70 -4.94 -31.31
CA SER A 598 -39.01 -4.59 -31.84
C SER A 598 -40.19 -4.88 -30.90
N ALA A 599 -39.97 -5.64 -29.83
CA ALA A 599 -40.95 -5.99 -28.79
C ALA A 599 -40.65 -5.33 -27.44
N VAL A 600 -39.53 -4.59 -27.32
CA VAL A 600 -39.17 -3.82 -26.13
C VAL A 600 -40.00 -2.54 -26.07
N HIS A 601 -40.60 -2.28 -24.92
CA HIS A 601 -41.29 -1.03 -24.61
C HIS A 601 -40.44 -0.19 -23.65
N THR A 602 -40.09 1.02 -24.05
CA THR A 602 -39.17 1.88 -23.29
C THR A 602 -39.92 2.85 -22.37
N VAL A 603 -39.57 2.87 -21.09
CA VAL A 603 -40.09 3.82 -20.10
C VAL A 603 -38.97 4.78 -19.69
N SER A 604 -39.07 6.05 -20.09
CA SER A 604 -38.10 7.08 -19.68
C SER A 604 -38.12 7.33 -18.16
N ALA A 605 -36.95 7.54 -17.56
CA ALA A 605 -36.77 7.97 -16.18
C ALA A 605 -37.11 9.45 -15.95
N THR A 606 -37.25 10.26 -17.01
CA THR A 606 -37.50 11.69 -16.92
C THR A 606 -38.76 11.99 -16.11
N GLY A 607 -38.62 12.91 -15.16
CA GLY A 607 -39.64 13.28 -14.17
C GLY A 607 -39.60 12.46 -12.88
N ALA A 608 -38.62 11.59 -12.66
CA ALA A 608 -38.45 10.91 -11.37
C ALA A 608 -38.16 11.92 -10.25
N PRO A 609 -38.83 11.84 -9.08
CA PRO A 609 -38.71 12.86 -8.04
C PRO A 609 -37.36 12.77 -7.30
N THR A 610 -36.49 13.76 -7.53
CA THR A 610 -35.09 13.75 -7.07
C THR A 610 -34.88 14.00 -5.58
N GLU A 611 -35.87 14.53 -4.88
CA GLU A 611 -35.81 14.82 -3.43
C GLU A 611 -36.90 14.09 -2.61
N ALA A 612 -37.59 13.12 -3.21
CA ALA A 612 -38.56 12.31 -2.50
C ALA A 612 -37.89 11.31 -1.54
N GLU A 613 -38.60 10.96 -0.46
CA GLU A 613 -38.31 9.76 0.32
C GLU A 613 -38.22 8.53 -0.59
N GLY A 614 -37.29 7.62 -0.29
CA GLY A 614 -37.00 6.47 -1.13
C GLY A 614 -38.23 5.58 -1.39
N SER A 615 -39.08 5.40 -0.38
CA SER A 615 -40.37 4.70 -0.53
C SER A 615 -41.29 5.36 -1.57
N ALA A 616 -41.44 6.70 -1.51
CA ALA A 616 -42.25 7.46 -2.45
C ALA A 616 -41.66 7.48 -3.87
N LEU A 617 -40.33 7.45 -4.01
CA LEU A 617 -39.64 7.30 -5.29
C LEU A 617 -39.86 5.89 -5.89
N VAL A 618 -39.85 4.84 -5.07
CA VAL A 618 -40.22 3.48 -5.52
C VAL A 618 -41.70 3.39 -5.91
N ASP A 619 -42.61 3.99 -5.14
CA ASP A 619 -44.03 3.97 -5.47
C ASP A 619 -44.36 4.80 -6.72
N TRP A 620 -43.62 5.89 -6.98
CA TRP A 620 -43.66 6.60 -8.27
C TRP A 620 -43.23 5.68 -9.43
N TRP A 621 -42.14 4.92 -9.27
CA TRP A 621 -41.68 3.95 -10.25
C TRP A 621 -42.71 2.85 -10.50
N VAL A 622 -43.26 2.26 -9.44
CA VAL A 622 -44.31 1.21 -9.52
C VAL A 622 -45.54 1.72 -10.24
N LYS A 623 -45.97 2.97 -9.97
CA LYS A 623 -47.06 3.62 -10.71
C LYS A 623 -46.73 3.76 -12.20
N LYS A 624 -45.57 4.33 -12.55
CA LYS A 624 -45.14 4.53 -13.94
C LYS A 624 -44.98 3.21 -14.73
N LEU A 625 -44.69 2.11 -14.02
CA LEU A 625 -44.59 0.76 -14.59
C LEU A 625 -45.93 0.02 -14.71
N SER A 626 -46.99 0.54 -14.07
CA SER A 626 -48.37 0.02 -14.18
C SER A 626 -49.08 0.52 -15.45
N ASP A 627 -48.75 1.73 -15.90
CA ASP A 627 -49.21 2.30 -17.20
C ASP A 627 -48.84 1.40 -18.39
N VAL A 628 -47.74 0.65 -18.25
CA VAL A 628 -47.21 -0.29 -19.27
C VAL A 628 -47.41 -1.77 -18.88
N SER A 629 -48.34 -2.07 -17.98
CA SER A 629 -48.60 -3.40 -17.40
C SER A 629 -48.75 -4.53 -18.44
N GLY A 630 -49.39 -4.27 -19.59
CA GLY A 630 -49.53 -5.24 -20.69
C GLY A 630 -48.26 -5.49 -21.52
N ALA A 631 -47.20 -4.69 -21.37
CA ALA A 631 -45.94 -4.89 -22.08
C ALA A 631 -45.08 -5.96 -21.40
N ARG A 632 -44.80 -7.05 -22.13
CA ARG A 632 -43.96 -8.17 -21.65
C ARG A 632 -42.50 -7.76 -21.45
N CYS A 633 -41.93 -6.98 -22.35
CA CYS A 633 -40.53 -6.61 -22.36
C CYS A 633 -40.42 -5.11 -22.09
N VAL A 634 -39.99 -4.71 -20.89
CA VAL A 634 -39.82 -3.29 -20.53
C VAL A 634 -38.36 -2.97 -20.23
N GLU A 635 -37.85 -1.92 -20.87
CA GLU A 635 -36.55 -1.29 -20.57
C GLU A 635 -36.78 0.11 -19.99
N VAL A 636 -36.07 0.45 -18.93
CA VAL A 636 -36.04 1.82 -18.38
C VAL A 636 -34.92 2.61 -19.05
N ASP A 637 -35.27 3.70 -19.73
CA ASP A 637 -34.29 4.63 -20.32
C ASP A 637 -33.90 5.70 -19.31
N SER A 638 -32.64 5.66 -18.88
CA SER A 638 -32.04 6.63 -17.96
C SER A 638 -31.00 7.54 -18.63
N SER A 639 -31.11 7.77 -19.94
CA SER A 639 -30.18 8.63 -20.70
C SER A 639 -30.32 10.12 -20.39
N GLU A 640 -31.55 10.61 -20.19
CA GLU A 640 -31.83 12.01 -19.78
C GLU A 640 -31.70 12.23 -18.27
N GLN A 641 -32.13 11.26 -17.46
CA GLN A 641 -32.18 11.33 -16.00
C GLN A 641 -31.83 9.95 -15.40
N PRO A 642 -30.98 9.86 -14.36
CA PRO A 642 -30.68 8.58 -13.71
C PRO A 642 -31.92 7.99 -13.02
N VAL A 643 -31.96 6.65 -12.89
CA VAL A 643 -33.11 5.90 -12.33
C VAL A 643 -33.42 6.30 -10.89
N PHE A 644 -32.38 6.61 -10.11
CA PHE A 644 -32.45 7.24 -8.81
C PHE A 644 -31.49 8.42 -8.77
N ASP A 645 -31.77 9.42 -7.93
CA ASP A 645 -30.82 10.51 -7.74
C ASP A 645 -29.58 10.03 -6.95
N ARG A 646 -28.45 10.71 -7.16
CA ARG A 646 -27.17 10.36 -6.55
C ARG A 646 -27.10 10.56 -5.02
N PHE A 647 -28.07 11.24 -4.43
CA PHE A 647 -28.08 11.62 -3.02
C PHE A 647 -28.98 10.72 -2.16
N LEU A 648 -29.92 9.97 -2.75
CA LEU A 648 -30.76 8.96 -2.09
C LEU A 648 -29.94 8.09 -1.11
N PHE A 649 -28.93 7.37 -1.61
CA PHE A 649 -28.09 6.48 -0.79
C PHE A 649 -27.17 7.21 0.20
N GLY A 650 -26.88 8.49 -0.07
CA GLY A 650 -26.03 9.36 0.76
C GLY A 650 -26.79 10.17 1.81
N SER A 651 -28.10 9.96 1.97
CA SER A 651 -28.96 10.75 2.86
C SER A 651 -29.99 9.88 3.60
N PRO A 652 -30.61 10.38 4.68
CA PRO A 652 -31.65 9.64 5.41
C PRO A 652 -32.85 9.19 4.57
N ARG A 653 -33.04 9.77 3.37
CA ARG A 653 -34.12 9.42 2.42
C ARG A 653 -34.13 7.93 2.02
N VAL A 654 -33.02 7.21 2.14
CA VAL A 654 -32.97 5.75 1.91
C VAL A 654 -33.58 4.94 3.05
N LEU A 655 -33.69 5.49 4.27
CA LEU A 655 -34.17 4.76 5.45
C LEU A 655 -35.63 4.32 5.30
N SER A 656 -36.46 5.12 4.61
CA SER A 656 -37.86 4.77 4.33
C SER A 656 -38.03 3.55 3.41
N LEU A 657 -36.98 3.09 2.73
CA LEU A 657 -36.98 1.83 1.98
C LEU A 657 -36.71 0.60 2.86
N LEU A 658 -35.98 0.73 3.97
CA LEU A 658 -35.47 -0.42 4.73
C LEU A 658 -36.56 -1.39 5.21
N PRO A 659 -37.73 -0.96 5.74
CA PRO A 659 -38.78 -1.88 6.15
C PRO A 659 -39.34 -2.70 4.98
N GLY A 660 -39.59 -2.06 3.84
CA GLY A 660 -40.11 -2.71 2.64
C GLY A 660 -39.08 -3.61 1.95
N LEU A 661 -37.81 -3.19 1.92
CA LEU A 661 -36.70 -4.02 1.44
C LEU A 661 -36.53 -5.28 2.29
N ASN A 662 -36.51 -5.15 3.62
CA ASN A 662 -36.31 -6.27 4.55
C ASN A 662 -37.46 -7.29 4.47
N ALA A 663 -38.70 -6.82 4.34
CA ALA A 663 -39.87 -7.67 4.11
C ALA A 663 -39.92 -8.31 2.72
N SER A 664 -39.09 -7.87 1.77
CA SER A 664 -39.03 -8.41 0.40
C SER A 664 -38.02 -9.57 0.28
N PRO A 665 -38.25 -10.53 -0.65
CA PRO A 665 -37.28 -11.58 -0.93
C PRO A 665 -35.98 -11.05 -1.57
N ILE A 666 -35.94 -9.78 -2.01
CA ILE A 666 -34.74 -9.19 -2.64
C ILE A 666 -33.62 -8.96 -1.62
N LEU A 667 -33.96 -8.54 -0.40
CA LEU A 667 -33.01 -8.36 0.71
C LEU A 667 -33.13 -9.49 1.75
N GLY A 668 -34.36 -9.89 2.14
CA GLY A 668 -34.59 -10.92 3.16
C GLY A 668 -34.09 -12.33 2.80
N ALA A 669 -33.89 -12.61 1.51
CA ALA A 669 -33.26 -13.83 1.00
C ALA A 669 -31.96 -13.53 0.20
N PHE A 670 -31.27 -12.43 0.53
CA PHE A 670 -29.97 -12.10 -0.05
C PHE A 670 -28.91 -13.14 0.34
N ALA A 671 -28.23 -13.69 -0.65
CA ALA A 671 -27.17 -14.70 -0.48
C ALA A 671 -25.94 -14.36 -1.34
N TRP A 672 -24.75 -14.55 -0.79
CA TRP A 672 -23.49 -14.42 -1.50
C TRP A 672 -23.24 -15.63 -2.42
N SER A 673 -22.36 -15.48 -3.41
CA SER A 673 -22.08 -16.56 -4.37
C SER A 673 -21.34 -17.74 -3.73
N PRO A 674 -21.42 -18.95 -4.31
CA PRO A 674 -20.57 -20.07 -3.93
C PRO A 674 -19.07 -19.72 -4.02
N LEU A 675 -18.66 -18.83 -4.93
CA LEU A 675 -17.29 -18.34 -5.03
C LEU A 675 -16.88 -17.54 -3.78
N VAL A 676 -17.72 -16.60 -3.34
CA VAL A 676 -17.48 -15.82 -2.10
C VAL A 676 -17.50 -16.72 -0.85
N HIS A 677 -18.46 -17.64 -0.74
CA HIS A 677 -18.47 -18.60 0.38
C HIS A 677 -17.25 -19.53 0.37
N SER A 678 -16.79 -19.99 -0.81
CA SER A 678 -15.57 -20.81 -0.91
C SER A 678 -14.31 -20.04 -0.49
N ALA A 679 -14.26 -18.72 -0.70
CA ALA A 679 -13.16 -17.88 -0.26
C ALA A 679 -13.14 -17.69 1.27
N VAL A 680 -14.31 -17.44 1.88
CA VAL A 680 -14.45 -17.37 3.34
C VAL A 680 -14.10 -18.71 3.99
N ALA A 681 -14.61 -19.82 3.44
CA ALA A 681 -14.31 -21.16 3.93
C ALA A 681 -12.83 -21.55 3.76
N ARG A 682 -12.17 -21.18 2.64
CA ARG A 682 -10.71 -21.36 2.46
C ARG A 682 -9.91 -20.72 3.60
N ASN A 683 -10.42 -19.63 4.19
CA ASN A 683 -9.79 -18.86 5.25
C ASN A 683 -10.29 -19.21 6.67
N PHE A 684 -10.93 -20.38 6.87
CA PHE A 684 -11.31 -20.85 8.21
C PHE A 684 -10.19 -20.85 9.27
N PRO A 685 -8.88 -21.05 8.97
CA PRO A 685 -7.83 -21.01 10.00
C PRO A 685 -7.58 -19.60 10.57
N VAL A 686 -7.85 -18.57 9.75
CA VAL A 686 -7.80 -17.15 10.09
C VAL A 686 -9.08 -16.73 10.82
N LEU A 687 -10.24 -17.15 10.30
CA LEU A 687 -11.55 -16.74 10.79
C LEU A 687 -12.05 -17.52 12.01
N ARG A 688 -11.46 -18.69 12.30
CA ARG A 688 -11.81 -19.65 13.37
C ARG A 688 -13.28 -19.60 13.79
N PRO A 689 -14.19 -20.12 12.94
CA PRO A 689 -15.60 -20.19 13.28
C PRO A 689 -15.81 -21.20 14.43
N THR A 690 -16.64 -20.83 15.40
CA THR A 690 -17.11 -21.75 16.47
C THR A 690 -18.15 -22.74 15.96
N ASN A 691 -18.85 -22.41 14.87
CA ASN A 691 -19.83 -23.25 14.19
C ASN A 691 -19.59 -23.23 12.65
N PRO A 692 -19.52 -24.37 11.95
CA PRO A 692 -19.42 -24.42 10.49
C PRO A 692 -20.50 -23.60 9.74
N ALA A 693 -21.69 -23.41 10.34
CA ALA A 693 -22.76 -22.58 9.80
C ALA A 693 -22.43 -21.07 9.73
N ALA A 694 -21.33 -20.61 10.35
CA ALA A 694 -20.81 -19.25 10.17
C ALA A 694 -20.03 -19.09 8.84
N LEU A 695 -19.44 -20.17 8.29
CA LEU A 695 -18.85 -20.15 6.95
C LEU A 695 -19.95 -20.29 5.88
N TYR A 696 -20.85 -21.24 6.11
CA TYR A 696 -21.93 -21.65 5.22
C TYR A 696 -23.30 -21.48 5.91
N PRO A 697 -23.82 -20.25 6.03
CA PRO A 697 -25.21 -20.05 6.42
C PRO A 697 -26.12 -20.77 5.41
N PRO A 698 -27.16 -21.48 5.87
CA PRO A 698 -28.18 -22.03 4.98
C PRO A 698 -28.96 -20.89 4.33
N VAL A 699 -29.55 -21.13 3.16
CA VAL A 699 -30.45 -20.16 2.54
C VAL A 699 -31.66 -19.98 3.44
N ARG A 700 -31.95 -18.74 3.86
CA ARG A 700 -33.03 -18.41 4.80
C ARG A 700 -34.39 -18.70 4.18
N ASN A 701 -34.94 -19.88 4.44
CA ASN A 701 -36.36 -20.13 4.27
C ASN A 701 -37.12 -19.23 5.25
N LEU A 702 -38.08 -18.43 4.75
CA LEU A 702 -38.90 -17.50 5.54
C LEU A 702 -39.94 -18.21 6.44
N ALA A 703 -39.63 -19.41 6.92
CA ALA A 703 -40.53 -20.33 7.61
C ALA A 703 -39.82 -21.15 8.73
N LEU A 704 -38.62 -20.74 9.16
CA LEU A 704 -37.87 -21.36 10.26
C LEU A 704 -37.53 -20.33 11.35
N SER A 705 -37.30 -20.81 12.57
CA SER A 705 -37.45 -20.07 13.83
C SER A 705 -36.27 -19.19 14.24
N GLU A 706 -36.54 -18.31 15.22
CA GLU A 706 -35.65 -17.29 15.79
C GLU A 706 -34.30 -17.85 16.29
N ASP A 707 -34.26 -19.10 16.77
CA ASP A 707 -33.02 -19.79 17.20
C ASP A 707 -31.95 -19.89 16.09
N ALA A 708 -32.32 -19.76 14.82
CA ALA A 708 -31.39 -19.89 13.70
C ALA A 708 -30.44 -18.69 13.54
N ASP A 709 -30.87 -17.47 13.85
CA ASP A 709 -30.16 -16.25 13.42
C ASP A 709 -28.81 -16.04 14.12
N THR A 710 -28.58 -16.66 15.30
CA THR A 710 -27.28 -16.63 15.99
C THR A 710 -26.23 -17.59 15.41
N ALA A 711 -26.64 -18.62 14.66
CA ALA A 711 -25.74 -19.70 14.18
C ALA A 711 -24.74 -19.25 13.09
N HIS A 712 -24.82 -18.00 12.65
CA HIS A 712 -24.07 -17.46 11.51
C HIS A 712 -23.01 -16.41 11.89
N VAL A 713 -22.79 -16.20 13.19
CA VAL A 713 -21.83 -15.22 13.72
C VAL A 713 -20.46 -15.86 13.96
N LEU A 714 -19.40 -15.15 13.58
CA LEU A 714 -18.01 -15.41 13.94
C LEU A 714 -17.75 -14.81 15.32
N ALA A 715 -18.18 -15.51 16.37
CA ALA A 715 -18.08 -15.07 17.76
C ALA A 715 -16.65 -14.61 18.13
N GLY A 716 -16.54 -13.56 18.95
CA GLY A 716 -15.24 -12.99 19.37
C GLY A 716 -14.46 -12.23 18.28
N LEU A 717 -14.98 -12.12 17.05
CA LEU A 717 -14.36 -11.41 15.92
C LEU A 717 -14.94 -10.01 15.73
N VAL A 718 -14.08 -9.00 15.65
CA VAL A 718 -14.43 -7.64 15.21
C VAL A 718 -13.93 -7.40 13.79
N ALA A 719 -14.83 -7.12 12.85
CA ALA A 719 -14.45 -6.68 11.51
C ALA A 719 -14.38 -5.16 11.43
N VAL A 720 -13.34 -4.62 10.80
CA VAL A 720 -13.02 -3.18 10.82
C VAL A 720 -12.81 -2.67 9.39
N HIS A 721 -13.64 -1.74 8.92
CA HIS A 721 -13.49 -1.13 7.61
C HIS A 721 -12.63 0.14 7.66
N LEU A 722 -11.40 0.04 7.17
CA LEU A 722 -10.47 1.18 7.04
C LEU A 722 -10.23 1.49 5.56
N ARG A 723 -10.71 2.63 5.06
CA ARG A 723 -10.38 3.07 3.69
C ARG A 723 -9.21 4.04 3.68
N ARG A 724 -8.18 3.71 2.91
CA ARG A 724 -6.95 4.50 2.66
C ARG A 724 -6.81 4.69 1.14
N GLY A 725 -5.60 4.73 0.60
CA GLY A 725 -5.37 4.88 -0.85
C GLY A 725 -5.97 6.18 -1.40
N ASP A 726 -6.88 6.06 -2.36
CA ASP A 726 -7.68 7.15 -2.93
C ASP A 726 -8.33 8.04 -1.86
N TYR A 727 -8.81 7.41 -0.80
CA TYR A 727 -9.65 8.03 0.23
C TYR A 727 -8.90 9.05 1.09
N LYS A 728 -7.56 9.01 1.11
CA LYS A 728 -6.72 10.06 1.74
C LYS A 728 -6.94 11.45 1.12
N ARG A 729 -7.39 11.52 -0.14
CA ARG A 729 -7.80 12.77 -0.81
C ARG A 729 -9.31 13.03 -0.75
N HIS A 730 -10.10 12.04 -0.34
CA HIS A 730 -11.56 12.12 -0.30
C HIS A 730 -12.05 12.71 1.02
N CYS A 731 -11.48 12.32 2.16
CA CYS A 731 -12.00 12.81 3.44
C CYS A 731 -11.89 14.34 3.66
N PRO A 732 -10.79 15.03 3.30
CA PRO A 732 -10.76 16.49 3.32
C PRO A 732 -11.85 17.15 2.45
N ARG A 733 -12.44 16.43 1.49
CA ARG A 733 -13.61 16.88 0.72
C ARG A 733 -14.93 16.64 1.46
N LEU A 734 -15.06 15.55 2.23
CA LEU A 734 -16.22 15.36 3.11
C LEU A 734 -16.38 16.54 4.08
N ALA A 735 -15.26 17.01 4.65
CA ALA A 735 -15.20 18.23 5.45
C ALA A 735 -15.64 19.48 4.68
N GLN A 736 -15.18 19.65 3.43
CA GLN A 736 -15.57 20.77 2.55
C GLN A 736 -17.03 20.70 2.08
N TRP A 737 -17.64 19.52 2.06
CA TRP A 737 -19.03 19.29 1.64
C TRP A 737 -20.02 19.28 2.81
N GLY A 738 -19.55 19.27 4.06
CA GLY A 738 -20.41 19.07 5.23
C GLY A 738 -21.09 17.68 5.23
N ALA A 739 -20.42 16.66 4.69
CA ALA A 739 -21.03 15.36 4.44
C ALA A 739 -21.22 14.53 5.73
N GLY A 740 -22.46 14.10 6.00
CA GLY A 740 -22.73 13.11 7.05
C GLY A 740 -22.31 11.70 6.67
N TYR A 741 -22.62 10.73 7.53
CA TYR A 741 -22.56 9.31 7.19
C TYR A 741 -23.54 8.96 6.05
N MET A 742 -23.28 7.86 5.34
CA MET A 742 -24.19 7.31 4.31
C MET A 742 -25.57 6.99 4.91
N GLY A 743 -26.63 7.04 4.09
CA GLY A 743 -28.01 7.04 4.58
C GLY A 743 -28.40 5.91 5.54
N VAL A 744 -28.02 4.65 5.25
CA VAL A 744 -28.30 3.52 6.17
C VAL A 744 -27.55 3.67 7.50
N ASN A 745 -26.35 4.25 7.47
CA ASN A 745 -25.52 4.46 8.66
C ASN A 745 -26.03 5.62 9.54
N THR A 746 -27.09 6.34 9.14
CA THR A 746 -27.82 7.29 10.00
C THR A 746 -29.09 6.70 10.60
N HIS A 747 -29.32 5.38 10.51
CA HIS A 747 -30.53 4.74 11.05
C HIS A 747 -30.67 4.95 12.58
N PRO A 748 -31.85 5.38 13.10
CA PRO A 748 -32.00 5.77 14.50
C PRO A 748 -31.68 4.72 15.57
N ALA A 749 -31.73 3.43 15.25
CA ALA A 749 -31.38 2.36 16.19
C ALA A 749 -29.86 2.09 16.31
N LEU A 750 -29.02 2.60 15.39
CA LEU A 750 -27.57 2.40 15.48
C LEU A 750 -27.01 3.16 16.70
N PRO A 751 -25.96 2.68 17.39
CA PRO A 751 -25.48 3.30 18.63
C PRO A 751 -24.66 4.58 18.42
N ASP A 752 -23.89 4.67 17.33
CA ASP A 752 -22.96 5.77 17.09
C ASP A 752 -23.51 6.81 16.10
N ARG A 753 -23.15 8.08 16.27
CA ARG A 753 -23.56 9.21 15.41
C ARG A 753 -22.34 10.02 14.99
N PHE A 754 -22.44 10.66 13.83
CA PHE A 754 -21.51 11.71 13.42
C PHE A 754 -22.26 13.04 13.33
N GLU A 755 -21.96 13.92 14.28
CA GLU A 755 -22.43 15.30 14.25
C GLU A 755 -21.57 16.09 13.26
N ILE A 756 -22.23 16.76 12.31
CA ILE A 756 -21.55 17.59 11.30
C ILE A 756 -21.11 18.89 11.99
N PRO A 757 -19.80 19.17 12.12
CA PRO A 757 -19.31 20.34 12.82
C PRO A 757 -19.66 21.62 12.06
N SER A 758 -20.50 22.47 12.66
CA SER A 758 -20.98 23.69 12.01
C SER A 758 -20.06 24.89 12.24
N SER A 759 -19.79 25.65 11.19
CA SER A 759 -19.35 27.05 11.32
C SER A 759 -20.56 27.90 11.77
N GLY A 760 -20.78 27.96 13.08
CA GLY A 760 -21.97 28.59 13.67
C GLY A 760 -22.13 30.08 13.32
N PRO A 761 -23.37 30.61 13.27
CA PRO A 761 -23.62 32.04 13.12
C PRO A 761 -23.08 32.82 14.34
N ALA A 762 -22.69 34.07 14.14
CA ALA A 762 -21.98 34.91 15.11
C ALA A 762 -22.70 35.21 16.45
N ASN A 763 -23.93 34.71 16.64
CA ASN A 763 -24.76 34.90 17.84
C ASN A 763 -24.90 33.61 18.69
N ALA A 764 -24.20 32.52 18.35
CA ALA A 764 -24.15 31.33 19.20
C ALA A 764 -23.19 31.52 20.38
N SER A 765 -23.53 30.97 21.54
CA SER A 765 -22.69 30.99 22.76
C SER A 765 -21.45 30.08 22.70
N THR A 766 -21.24 29.39 21.58
CA THR A 766 -20.11 28.50 21.31
C THR A 766 -19.31 29.06 20.13
N PRO A 767 -17.98 29.21 20.23
CA PRO A 767 -17.19 29.76 19.13
C PRO A 767 -17.28 28.86 17.88
N ALA A 768 -17.49 29.48 16.72
CA ALA A 768 -17.56 28.76 15.45
C ALA A 768 -16.19 28.14 15.11
N LEU A 769 -16.18 26.83 14.85
CA LEU A 769 -14.98 26.07 14.50
C LEU A 769 -14.35 26.60 13.21
N THR A 770 -13.01 26.74 13.21
CA THR A 770 -12.28 27.10 12.00
C THR A 770 -12.30 25.95 10.98
N PRO A 771 -12.09 26.23 9.67
CA PRO A 771 -12.02 25.18 8.66
C PRO A 771 -10.98 24.08 8.94
N LYS A 772 -9.93 24.37 9.74
CA LYS A 772 -8.94 23.37 10.17
C LYS A 772 -9.44 22.45 11.27
N GLU A 773 -10.21 22.97 12.21
CA GLU A 773 -10.81 22.16 13.28
C GLU A 773 -11.94 21.29 12.72
N ILE A 774 -12.69 21.82 11.76
CA ILE A 774 -13.62 21.04 10.94
C ILE A 774 -12.87 19.92 10.19
N GLU A 775 -11.80 20.22 9.45
CA GLU A 775 -11.02 19.18 8.75
C GLU A 775 -10.44 18.13 9.72
N ALA A 776 -9.95 18.53 10.89
CA ALA A 776 -9.44 17.63 11.92
C ALA A 776 -10.52 16.70 12.50
N HIS A 777 -11.71 17.22 12.82
CA HIS A 777 -12.85 16.43 13.30
C HIS A 777 -13.25 15.36 12.28
N TYR A 778 -13.31 15.70 11.00
CA TYR A 778 -13.55 14.70 9.95
C TYR A 778 -12.42 13.65 9.90
N LEU A 779 -11.15 14.08 9.92
CA LEU A 779 -9.98 13.19 9.82
C LEU A 779 -9.92 12.12 10.91
N GLU A 780 -10.31 12.42 12.15
CA GLU A 780 -10.37 11.45 13.25
C GLU A 780 -11.35 10.31 12.99
N HIS A 781 -12.54 10.60 12.42
CA HIS A 781 -13.56 9.58 12.15
C HIS A 781 -13.33 8.85 10.82
N CYS A 782 -12.98 9.58 9.75
CA CYS A 782 -12.89 9.03 8.41
C CYS A 782 -11.57 8.30 8.10
N LEU A 783 -10.47 8.72 8.74
CA LEU A 783 -9.10 8.39 8.36
C LEU A 783 -8.18 8.28 9.61
N PRO A 784 -8.62 7.68 10.74
CA PRO A 784 -7.91 7.72 12.01
C PRO A 784 -6.46 7.25 11.92
N ASP A 785 -5.60 7.74 12.79
CA ASP A 785 -4.30 7.14 13.07
C ASP A 785 -4.46 5.78 13.82
N PRO A 786 -3.38 4.98 13.94
CA PRO A 786 -3.43 3.70 14.64
C PRO A 786 -3.86 3.80 16.13
N GLN A 787 -3.54 4.89 16.81
CA GLN A 787 -3.83 5.09 18.24
C GLN A 787 -5.27 5.58 18.48
N GLN A 788 -5.83 6.40 17.59
CA GLN A 788 -7.26 6.72 17.51
C GLN A 788 -8.08 5.44 17.33
N LEU A 789 -7.68 4.59 16.37
CA LEU A 789 -8.35 3.33 16.10
C LEU A 789 -8.26 2.33 17.28
N ALA A 790 -7.10 2.20 17.92
CA ALA A 790 -6.94 1.35 19.09
C ALA A 790 -7.81 1.82 20.27
N ARG A 791 -7.83 3.11 20.58
CA ARG A 791 -8.73 3.70 21.60
C ARG A 791 -10.20 3.43 21.28
N ARG A 792 -10.60 3.56 20.01
CA ARG A 792 -11.98 3.30 19.56
C ARG A 792 -12.37 1.84 19.74
N LEU A 793 -11.51 0.91 19.32
CA LEU A 793 -11.72 -0.53 19.47
C LEU A 793 -11.73 -0.98 20.94
N HIS A 794 -10.87 -0.43 21.80
CA HIS A 794 -10.92 -0.65 23.25
C HIS A 794 -12.30 -0.27 23.82
N GLY A 795 -12.81 0.92 23.46
CA GLY A 795 -14.14 1.37 23.85
C GLY A 795 -15.26 0.42 23.42
N VAL A 796 -15.24 -0.01 22.15
CA VAL A 796 -16.19 -0.99 21.59
C VAL A 796 -16.13 -2.33 22.33
N ARG A 797 -14.92 -2.84 22.63
CA ARG A 797 -14.70 -4.10 23.35
C ARG A 797 -15.23 -4.07 24.78
N ALA A 798 -14.94 -2.99 25.52
CA ALA A 798 -15.46 -2.79 26.87
C ALA A 798 -17.00 -2.61 26.88
N ASP A 799 -17.57 -2.04 25.81
CA ASP A 799 -19.00 -1.80 25.68
C ASP A 799 -19.80 -3.07 25.31
N HIS A 800 -19.26 -3.93 24.43
CA HIS A 800 -19.81 -5.27 24.16
C HIS A 800 -19.80 -6.14 25.43
N ALA A 801 -18.67 -6.20 26.13
CA ALA A 801 -18.52 -7.03 27.33
C ALA A 801 -19.48 -6.62 28.47
N ARG A 802 -19.93 -5.35 28.52
CA ARG A 802 -20.98 -4.90 29.45
C ARG A 802 -22.39 -5.32 29.04
N ARG A 803 -22.73 -5.34 27.74
CA ARG A 803 -24.07 -5.69 27.26
C ARG A 803 -24.30 -7.20 27.17
N HIS A 804 -23.25 -7.98 26.90
CA HIS A 804 -23.34 -9.42 26.69
C HIS A 804 -22.51 -10.21 27.74
N PRO A 805 -22.88 -10.15 29.04
CA PRO A 805 -22.16 -10.84 30.11
C PRO A 805 -22.25 -12.36 29.92
N GLY A 806 -21.13 -12.96 29.50
CA GLY A 806 -21.04 -14.41 29.18
C GLY A 806 -20.87 -14.75 27.70
N SER A 807 -20.84 -13.77 26.80
CA SER A 807 -20.43 -13.98 25.40
C SER A 807 -18.94 -14.29 25.24
N GLU A 808 -18.52 -14.79 24.08
CA GLU A 808 -17.09 -14.91 23.74
C GLU A 808 -16.46 -13.50 23.73
N PRO A 809 -15.35 -13.26 24.45
CA PRO A 809 -14.74 -11.93 24.48
C PRO A 809 -14.21 -11.55 23.10
N LEU A 810 -14.49 -10.30 22.69
CA LEU A 810 -13.93 -9.73 21.47
C LEU A 810 -12.40 -9.69 21.57
N ALA A 811 -11.75 -10.65 20.91
CA ALA A 811 -10.32 -10.92 21.05
C ALA A 811 -9.58 -10.90 19.71
N ARG A 812 -10.33 -10.97 18.60
CA ARG A 812 -9.81 -11.13 17.23
C ARG A 812 -10.27 -9.97 16.37
N VAL A 813 -9.40 -9.45 15.51
CA VAL A 813 -9.70 -8.32 14.60
C VAL A 813 -9.44 -8.72 13.15
N TYR A 814 -10.38 -8.37 12.26
CA TYR A 814 -10.22 -8.49 10.81
C TYR A 814 -10.36 -7.12 10.12
N ILE A 815 -9.27 -6.60 9.56
CA ILE A 815 -9.18 -5.27 8.97
C ILE A 815 -9.39 -5.36 7.45
N LEU A 816 -10.62 -5.11 6.98
CA LEU A 816 -10.91 -4.99 5.55
C LEU A 816 -10.46 -3.61 5.06
N THR A 817 -9.42 -3.58 4.23
CA THR A 817 -8.72 -2.34 3.85
C THR A 817 -7.98 -2.40 2.52
N ASN A 818 -7.84 -1.23 1.87
CA ASN A 818 -6.91 -0.97 0.76
C ASN A 818 -5.62 -0.26 1.23
N ALA A 819 -5.27 -0.39 2.52
CA ALA A 819 -4.06 0.19 3.10
C ALA A 819 -2.78 -0.55 2.68
N TRP A 820 -1.68 0.20 2.57
CA TRP A 820 -0.34 -0.38 2.43
C TRP A 820 0.05 -1.17 3.67
N GLY A 821 0.78 -2.29 3.50
CA GLY A 821 1.14 -3.21 4.58
C GLY A 821 1.88 -2.56 5.77
N TRP A 822 2.64 -1.48 5.56
CA TRP A 822 3.24 -0.73 6.66
C TRP A 822 2.21 -0.12 7.62
N PHE A 823 1.10 0.40 7.10
CA PHE A 823 0.01 0.98 7.90
C PHE A 823 -0.75 -0.13 8.65
N VAL A 824 -1.02 -1.24 7.98
CA VAL A 824 -1.65 -2.43 8.59
C VAL A 824 -0.79 -2.95 9.74
N ASN A 825 0.53 -3.00 9.56
CA ASN A 825 1.47 -3.40 10.61
C ASN A 825 1.55 -2.40 11.78
N SER A 826 1.42 -1.09 11.54
CA SER A 826 1.25 -0.11 12.63
C SER A 826 -0.03 -0.38 13.44
N VAL A 827 -1.19 -0.53 12.79
CA VAL A 827 -2.46 -0.84 13.46
C VAL A 827 -2.39 -2.16 14.23
N ARG A 828 -1.83 -3.22 13.62
CA ARG A 828 -1.56 -4.51 14.26
C ARG A 828 -0.70 -4.37 15.52
N SER A 829 0.29 -3.48 15.51
CA SER A 829 1.17 -3.24 16.67
C SER A 829 0.43 -2.57 17.82
N GLU A 830 -0.35 -1.52 17.54
CA GLU A 830 -1.16 -0.83 18.58
C GLU A 830 -2.25 -1.73 19.17
N LEU A 831 -2.92 -2.54 18.35
CA LEU A 831 -3.97 -3.44 18.82
C LEU A 831 -3.40 -4.62 19.63
N VAL A 832 -2.24 -5.17 19.26
CA VAL A 832 -1.57 -6.17 20.11
C VAL A 832 -1.11 -5.54 21.43
N ALA A 833 -0.70 -4.26 21.44
CA ALA A 833 -0.37 -3.53 22.67
C ALA A 833 -1.60 -3.22 23.55
N ASP A 834 -2.77 -2.97 22.96
CA ASP A 834 -4.08 -2.92 23.65
C ASP A 834 -4.54 -4.31 24.14
N GLY A 835 -3.83 -5.39 23.80
CA GLY A 835 -4.16 -6.74 24.23
C GLY A 835 -5.28 -7.39 23.40
N TRP A 836 -5.32 -7.14 22.09
CA TRP A 836 -6.02 -7.98 21.13
C TRP A 836 -5.15 -9.19 20.78
N SER A 837 -5.73 -10.39 20.75
CA SER A 837 -5.00 -11.64 20.60
C SER A 837 -4.52 -11.86 19.16
N GLU A 838 -5.35 -11.52 18.17
CA GLU A 838 -5.04 -11.71 16.75
C GLU A 838 -5.58 -10.56 15.91
N VAL A 839 -4.77 -10.10 14.94
CA VAL A 839 -5.10 -8.99 14.05
C VAL A 839 -4.73 -9.34 12.62
N TRP A 840 -5.75 -9.64 11.83
CA TRP A 840 -5.70 -10.04 10.42
C TRP A 840 -6.25 -8.92 9.53
N ALA A 841 -6.01 -8.97 8.23
CA ALA A 841 -6.48 -8.01 7.25
C ALA A 841 -6.76 -8.66 5.88
N SER A 842 -7.36 -7.91 4.95
CA SER A 842 -7.61 -8.36 3.57
C SER A 842 -6.36 -8.77 2.77
N GLY A 843 -5.16 -8.38 3.23
CA GLY A 843 -3.89 -8.83 2.67
C GLY A 843 -3.34 -10.14 3.24
N ASP A 844 -3.90 -10.66 4.35
CA ASP A 844 -3.46 -11.92 4.97
C ASP A 844 -4.33 -13.12 4.55
N ILE A 845 -5.51 -12.89 3.97
CA ILE A 845 -6.39 -13.97 3.48
C ILE A 845 -5.90 -14.53 2.13
N THR A 846 -5.95 -15.85 2.01
CA THR A 846 -5.60 -16.56 0.77
C THR A 846 -6.78 -16.55 -0.18
N LEU A 847 -6.58 -16.12 -1.42
CA LEU A 847 -7.57 -16.13 -2.50
C LEU A 847 -6.93 -16.71 -3.77
N ASP A 848 -7.68 -17.54 -4.52
CA ASP A 848 -7.29 -17.88 -5.89
C ASP A 848 -7.64 -16.76 -6.88
N ALA A 849 -7.29 -16.90 -8.17
CA ALA A 849 -7.48 -15.86 -9.18
C ALA A 849 -8.95 -15.47 -9.41
N ALA A 850 -9.90 -16.40 -9.24
CA ALA A 850 -11.32 -16.10 -9.33
C ALA A 850 -11.81 -15.39 -8.06
N GLN A 851 -11.43 -15.90 -6.88
CA GLN A 851 -11.76 -15.33 -5.58
C GLN A 851 -11.18 -13.92 -5.39
N ALA A 852 -9.96 -13.65 -5.88
CA ALA A 852 -9.31 -12.35 -5.83
C ALA A 852 -10.06 -11.29 -6.67
N GLY A 853 -10.66 -11.69 -7.79
CA GLY A 853 -11.52 -10.83 -8.60
C GLY A 853 -12.83 -10.42 -7.90
N VAL A 854 -13.23 -11.15 -6.85
CA VAL A 854 -14.38 -10.82 -5.99
C VAL A 854 -14.01 -10.50 -4.53
N GLY A 855 -12.72 -10.26 -4.22
CA GLY A 855 -12.21 -10.15 -2.85
C GLY A 855 -12.94 -9.15 -1.94
N MET A 856 -13.44 -8.04 -2.48
CA MET A 856 -14.23 -7.07 -1.71
C MET A 856 -15.58 -7.64 -1.21
N ALA A 857 -16.19 -8.58 -1.94
CA ALA A 857 -17.37 -9.30 -1.47
C ALA A 857 -17.02 -10.36 -0.40
N VAL A 858 -15.79 -10.89 -0.42
CA VAL A 858 -15.26 -11.75 0.64
C VAL A 858 -15.09 -10.96 1.94
N ASP A 859 -14.48 -9.77 1.86
CA ASP A 859 -14.38 -8.81 2.98
C ASP A 859 -15.76 -8.45 3.56
N MET A 860 -16.73 -8.15 2.69
CA MET A 860 -18.10 -7.84 3.12
C MET A 860 -18.80 -9.04 3.76
N ARG A 861 -18.66 -10.25 3.21
CA ARG A 861 -19.20 -11.49 3.78
C ARG A 861 -18.59 -11.79 5.17
N ILE A 862 -17.30 -11.55 5.36
CA ILE A 862 -16.63 -11.70 6.67
C ILE A 862 -17.19 -10.68 7.66
N ALA A 863 -17.29 -9.40 7.26
CA ALA A 863 -17.78 -8.32 8.12
C ALA A 863 -19.28 -8.43 8.46
N GLU A 864 -20.09 -8.91 7.51
CA GLU A 864 -21.50 -9.27 7.70
C GLU A 864 -21.66 -10.36 8.78
N SER A 865 -20.75 -11.35 8.84
CA SER A 865 -20.76 -12.41 9.86
C SER A 865 -19.92 -12.11 11.11
N ALA A 866 -19.24 -10.97 11.23
CA ALA A 866 -18.48 -10.66 12.44
C ALA A 866 -19.40 -10.52 13.67
N ASP A 867 -18.88 -10.75 14.87
CA ASP A 867 -19.60 -10.49 16.13
C ASP A 867 -19.97 -8.99 16.19
N VAL A 868 -18.96 -8.13 16.06
CA VAL A 868 -19.13 -6.68 15.90
C VAL A 868 -18.49 -6.19 14.60
N PHE A 869 -19.17 -5.28 13.91
CA PHE A 869 -18.63 -4.57 12.75
C PHE A 869 -18.35 -3.10 13.10
N LEU A 870 -17.11 -2.64 12.91
CA LEU A 870 -16.67 -1.25 13.06
C LEU A 870 -16.45 -0.62 11.68
N GLY A 871 -17.46 0.11 11.20
CA GLY A 871 -17.48 0.76 9.91
C GLY A 871 -16.93 2.20 9.93
N ASN A 872 -16.55 2.73 8.78
CA ASN A 872 -16.11 4.14 8.68
C ASN A 872 -17.25 5.16 8.50
N GLY A 873 -18.51 4.74 8.55
CA GLY A 873 -19.74 5.56 8.38
C GLY A 873 -19.98 6.20 6.99
N PHE A 874 -18.94 6.75 6.37
CA PHE A 874 -18.98 7.55 5.13
C PHE A 874 -18.97 6.75 3.83
N SER A 875 -18.81 5.42 3.86
CA SER A 875 -18.69 4.60 2.63
C SER A 875 -19.90 3.69 2.37
N SER A 876 -20.27 3.56 1.09
CA SER A 876 -21.25 2.58 0.61
C SER A 876 -20.93 1.14 1.00
N LEU A 877 -19.63 0.79 1.13
CA LEU A 877 -19.20 -0.51 1.66
C LEU A 877 -19.70 -0.73 3.10
N THR A 878 -19.51 0.27 3.96
CA THR A 878 -20.05 0.28 5.32
C THR A 878 -21.59 0.20 5.31
N SER A 879 -22.23 1.03 4.49
CA SER A 879 -23.69 1.10 4.34
C SER A 879 -24.31 -0.25 3.94
N ASN A 880 -23.65 -0.99 3.05
CA ASN A 880 -24.09 -2.32 2.62
C ASN A 880 -23.94 -3.38 3.71
N ILE A 881 -22.82 -3.39 4.45
CA ILE A 881 -22.63 -4.36 5.54
C ILE A 881 -23.67 -4.12 6.64
N VAL A 882 -23.92 -2.86 7.03
CA VAL A 882 -24.95 -2.53 8.03
C VAL A 882 -26.35 -2.93 7.54
N MET A 883 -26.70 -2.62 6.29
CA MET A 883 -27.97 -3.02 5.68
C MET A 883 -28.18 -4.54 5.69
N LEU A 884 -27.14 -5.32 5.34
CA LEU A 884 -27.21 -6.79 5.32
C LEU A 884 -27.25 -7.41 6.72
N ARG A 885 -26.50 -6.86 7.69
CA ARG A 885 -26.54 -7.28 9.09
C ARG A 885 -27.92 -7.07 9.70
N MET A 886 -28.49 -5.88 9.52
CA MET A 886 -29.85 -5.56 10.00
C MET A 886 -30.92 -6.40 9.31
N ALA A 887 -30.80 -6.71 8.02
CA ALA A 887 -31.75 -7.58 7.31
C ALA A 887 -31.70 -9.05 7.78
N ARG A 888 -30.57 -9.50 8.34
CA ARG A 888 -30.43 -10.79 9.02
C ARG A 888 -30.78 -10.75 10.52
N GLY A 889 -31.31 -9.64 11.03
CA GLY A 889 -31.69 -9.52 12.43
C GLY A 889 -30.52 -9.41 13.42
N LEU A 890 -29.28 -9.13 12.96
CA LEU A 890 -28.20 -8.82 13.89
C LEU A 890 -28.47 -7.47 14.56
N GLU A 891 -28.37 -7.44 15.88
CA GLU A 891 -28.69 -6.27 16.72
C GLU A 891 -28.02 -4.99 16.20
N PRO A 892 -28.74 -3.85 16.12
CA PRO A 892 -28.20 -2.57 15.67
C PRO A 892 -26.90 -2.17 16.41
N GLU A 893 -26.81 -2.46 17.70
CA GLU A 893 -25.67 -2.21 18.60
C GLU A 893 -24.39 -2.94 18.19
N SER A 894 -24.51 -4.05 17.44
CA SER A 894 -23.37 -4.77 16.85
C SER A 894 -22.71 -4.03 15.67
N ASN A 895 -23.35 -2.95 15.20
CA ASN A 895 -22.86 -2.09 14.12
C ASN A 895 -22.33 -0.80 14.73
N ARG A 896 -21.01 -0.64 14.74
CA ARG A 896 -20.30 0.51 15.29
C ARG A 896 -19.70 1.36 14.20
N PHE A 897 -19.45 2.64 14.48
CA PHE A 897 -18.70 3.52 13.59
C PHE A 897 -17.42 4.05 14.23
N LEU A 898 -16.43 4.41 13.40
CA LEU A 898 -15.20 5.07 13.83
C LEU A 898 -15.52 6.42 14.50
#